data_AF-A0A067S5S1-F1
#
_entry.id   AF-A0A067S5S1-F1
#
_cell.length_a   1.000
_cell.length_b   1.000
_cell.length_c   1.000
_cell.angle_alpha   90.00
_cell.angle_beta   90.00
_cell.angle_gamma   90.00
#
_symmetry.space_group_name_H-M   'P 1'
#
loop_
_entity.id
_entity.type
_entity.pdbx_description
1 polymer ?
#
loop_
_entity_poly.entity_id
_entity_poly.type
_entity_poly.pdbx_seq_one_letter_code
_entity_poly.pdbx_strand_id
1 'polypeptide(L)'
;MLPISDPFYPRLKEILEANYDAGIVLDLERLEGVSTSPRSPQMFYDRHIMPSLVLQNVVYLPSITQSLSKACDNAIQGFLHDGHRLSSNGYVFSRNTRSKEFRDAHSVSFYYGEYIARICHAFASKVCLHPQCDTWKSVFKFTERPTGNPFDFTTQSWLEVTTRRLDGSLSLHDDLQNCLPDATKTKILDLSRKFPRLATWHMFAMTDAAMSMFQTMKEDVAFIWQYSHTMGAESMSHKQPPPDSKHALSFLSLKAPTKAKPRQPLPPAKRTVKSKSVTPTKFAVKRNRYRPDFRHFLQSAWANAAIYDSTFIVLNCGRYERIGIRHRESQTLYLSGLIDTVNIQDPRYRKLHLGLHIAIVKDALERQERVNARNMGQKRSSEHLEEEETSDPAQLKKSPQSELHEHHRISEELARRQLALVSLDYGAFRSYVPSSFSRVAPSCAPSCAPGLSDHSDEVGNHKMKAKYRAHEYISFALKEPLGRGAVGVVHPATLELVLESGEIMTQDLTFKLAFSAEQMEKLYHEFQIYQQLSKQEGVEGIVTVHGLFKDQESRTLAMLMSDGGVSLRRREMERSGDAVQVVTTSEEKESFLRALNSIHRAGIRHHDIRADNLLVNSDGQVFIIDFDCADNNVYDDKVEQEIVCMNAVLEGRYQEKNYYP
;
A
#
# COMPACT_ATOMS: atom_id res chain seq x y z
N MET A 1 22.59 -28.01 20.91
CA MET A 1 21.24 -28.63 21.03
C MET A 1 20.98 -28.88 22.51
N LEU A 2 19.70 -28.87 22.94
CA LEU A 2 19.35 -29.20 24.33
C LEU A 2 19.90 -30.60 24.70
N PRO A 3 20.41 -30.80 25.93
CA PRO A 3 20.71 -32.14 26.43
C PRO A 3 19.45 -33.02 26.35
N ILE A 4 19.62 -34.31 26.08
CA ILE A 4 18.49 -35.27 26.05
C ILE A 4 17.75 -35.29 27.41
N SER A 5 18.46 -34.98 28.49
CA SER A 5 17.91 -34.86 29.84
C SER A 5 17.06 -33.61 30.08
N ASP A 6 17.06 -32.64 29.16
CA ASP A 6 16.24 -31.43 29.33
C ASP A 6 14.75 -31.76 29.13
N PRO A 7 13.85 -31.37 30.07
CA PRO A 7 12.43 -31.67 29.96
C PRO A 7 11.75 -31.11 28.69
N PHE A 8 12.31 -30.08 28.08
CA PHE A 8 11.79 -29.49 26.84
C PHE A 8 12.36 -30.17 25.58
N TYR A 9 13.41 -30.99 25.70
CA TYR A 9 14.07 -31.65 24.56
C TYR A 9 13.10 -32.43 23.64
N PRO A 10 12.21 -33.31 24.14
CA PRO A 10 11.30 -34.05 23.27
C PRO A 10 10.41 -33.13 22.44
N ARG A 11 9.93 -32.04 23.07
CA ARG A 11 9.09 -31.05 22.42
C ARG A 11 9.85 -30.23 21.40
N LEU A 12 11.08 -29.80 21.71
CA LEU A 12 11.92 -29.11 20.74
C LEU A 12 12.21 -29.98 19.53
N LYS A 13 12.51 -31.27 19.73
CA LYS A 13 12.73 -32.22 18.65
C LYS A 13 11.50 -32.32 17.74
N GLU A 14 10.32 -32.54 18.29
CA GLU A 14 9.05 -32.57 17.54
C GLU A 14 8.81 -31.28 16.74
N ILE A 15 9.10 -30.12 17.34
CA ILE A 15 8.98 -28.83 16.65
C ILE A 15 9.92 -28.77 15.46
N LEU A 16 11.20 -29.08 15.67
CA LEU A 16 12.20 -28.96 14.61
C LEU A 16 12.01 -29.97 13.49
N GLU A 17 11.37 -31.11 13.76
CA GLU A 17 11.17 -32.19 12.78
C GLU A 17 9.89 -32.08 11.93
N ALA A 18 9.02 -31.11 12.23
CA ALA A 18 7.72 -30.99 11.58
C ALA A 18 7.75 -30.34 10.18
N ASN A 19 6.91 -30.86 9.30
CA ASN A 19 6.59 -30.34 7.95
C ASN A 19 5.11 -29.96 7.84
N TYR A 20 4.66 -29.54 6.65
CA TYR A 20 3.23 -29.55 6.34
C TYR A 20 2.65 -30.96 6.37
N ASP A 21 1.35 -31.06 6.64
CA ASP A 21 0.64 -32.32 6.59
C ASP A 21 0.54 -32.83 5.14
N ALA A 22 0.74 -34.13 4.93
CA ALA A 22 0.68 -34.72 3.59
C ALA A 22 -0.75 -34.75 3.01
N GLY A 23 -1.77 -34.63 3.85
CA GLY A 23 -3.18 -34.57 3.46
C GLY A 23 -3.68 -33.16 3.12
N ILE A 24 -2.80 -32.18 2.87
CA ILE A 24 -3.23 -30.92 2.26
C ILE A 24 -3.65 -31.17 0.79
N VAL A 25 -4.82 -30.69 0.40
CA VAL A 25 -5.36 -30.87 -0.96
C VAL A 25 -6.05 -29.60 -1.44
N LEU A 26 -6.29 -29.50 -2.74
CA LEU A 26 -7.11 -28.43 -3.32
C LEU A 26 -8.59 -28.87 -3.28
N ASP A 27 -9.46 -28.00 -2.78
CA ASP A 27 -10.93 -28.19 -2.74
C ASP A 27 -11.50 -28.04 -4.16
N LEU A 28 -11.42 -29.10 -4.96
CA LEU A 28 -11.84 -29.08 -6.37
C LEU A 28 -13.36 -28.90 -6.52
N GLU A 29 -14.15 -29.47 -5.62
CA GLU A 29 -15.62 -29.39 -5.65
C GLU A 29 -16.09 -27.94 -5.51
N ARG A 30 -15.55 -27.18 -4.54
CA ARG A 30 -15.92 -25.77 -4.38
C ARG A 30 -15.36 -24.84 -5.46
N LEU A 31 -14.39 -25.30 -6.24
CA LEU A 31 -13.81 -24.54 -7.35
C LEU A 31 -14.53 -24.77 -8.68
N GLU A 32 -15.52 -25.67 -8.72
CA GLU A 32 -16.30 -25.94 -9.91
C GLU A 32 -17.06 -24.68 -10.37
N GLY A 33 -16.86 -24.28 -11.62
CA GLY A 33 -17.45 -23.05 -12.19
C GLY A 33 -16.78 -21.73 -11.75
N VAL A 34 -15.80 -21.75 -10.83
CA VAL A 34 -15.10 -20.54 -10.37
C VAL A 34 -13.81 -20.31 -11.19
N SER A 35 -13.63 -19.10 -11.72
CA SER A 35 -12.41 -18.75 -12.46
C SER A 35 -11.22 -18.53 -11.50
N THR A 36 -10.40 -19.57 -11.33
CA THR A 36 -9.11 -19.51 -10.59
C THR A 36 -7.94 -18.98 -11.42
N SER A 37 -8.21 -18.44 -12.61
CA SER A 37 -7.17 -17.97 -13.52
C SER A 37 -6.42 -16.78 -12.93
N PRO A 38 -5.08 -16.79 -12.93
CA PRO A 38 -4.32 -15.68 -12.42
C PRO A 38 -4.60 -14.42 -13.21
N ARG A 39 -4.63 -13.28 -12.51
CA ARG A 39 -4.58 -11.95 -13.13
C ARG A 39 -3.14 -11.44 -13.05
N SER A 40 -2.82 -10.44 -13.87
CA SER A 40 -1.53 -9.77 -13.75
C SER A 40 -1.41 -9.14 -12.37
N PRO A 41 -0.32 -9.40 -11.61
CA PRO A 41 -0.11 -8.77 -10.31
C PRO A 41 0.42 -7.33 -10.45
N GLN A 42 0.81 -6.90 -11.65
CA GLN A 42 1.40 -5.58 -11.88
C GLN A 42 0.32 -4.50 -11.83
N MET A 43 0.15 -3.93 -10.65
CA MET A 43 -0.76 -2.82 -10.40
C MET A 43 -0.12 -1.49 -10.75
N PHE A 44 -0.90 -0.41 -10.74
CA PHE A 44 -0.43 0.97 -10.96
C PHE A 44 0.83 1.28 -10.14
N TYR A 45 0.79 1.14 -8.81
CA TYR A 45 1.89 1.46 -7.91
C TYR A 45 3.20 0.69 -8.20
N ASP A 46 3.10 -0.59 -8.61
CA ASP A 46 4.27 -1.44 -8.85
C ASP A 46 5.14 -0.96 -10.03
N ARG A 47 4.59 -0.09 -10.88
CA ARG A 47 5.29 0.52 -12.03
C ARG A 47 6.01 1.82 -11.69
N HIS A 48 5.76 2.38 -10.50
CA HIS A 48 6.19 3.73 -10.12
C HIS A 48 7.24 3.74 -8.99
N ILE A 49 7.84 2.59 -8.69
CA ILE A 49 8.97 2.50 -7.75
C ILE A 49 10.20 3.22 -8.34
N MET A 50 10.86 4.01 -7.50
CA MET A 50 12.06 4.78 -7.87
C MET A 50 13.19 3.87 -8.42
N PRO A 51 13.93 4.29 -9.46
CA PRO A 51 14.98 3.46 -10.08
C PRO A 51 16.08 2.93 -9.15
N SER A 52 16.42 3.64 -8.08
CA SER A 52 17.40 3.14 -7.09
C SER A 52 16.83 2.08 -6.13
N LEU A 53 15.52 1.82 -6.17
CA LEU A 53 14.82 0.88 -5.30
C LEU A 53 14.20 -0.31 -6.05
N VAL A 54 14.30 -0.38 -7.39
CA VAL A 54 13.77 -1.50 -8.19
C VAL A 54 14.67 -2.73 -8.16
N LEU A 55 14.16 -3.87 -8.59
CA LEU A 55 14.93 -5.10 -8.76
C LEU A 55 15.70 -5.07 -10.08
N GLN A 56 17.01 -5.35 -10.04
CA GLN A 56 17.86 -5.45 -11.22
C GLN A 56 18.40 -6.86 -11.45
N ASN A 57 18.57 -7.67 -10.41
CA ASN A 57 19.15 -9.00 -10.52
C ASN A 57 18.41 -10.00 -9.63
N VAL A 58 18.11 -11.18 -10.15
CA VAL A 58 17.69 -12.33 -9.35
C VAL A 58 18.84 -13.33 -9.35
N VAL A 59 19.33 -13.71 -8.18
CA VAL A 59 20.41 -14.68 -8.00
C VAL A 59 19.82 -15.94 -7.38
N TYR A 60 20.01 -17.08 -8.05
CA TYR A 60 19.54 -18.36 -7.54
C TYR A 60 20.52 -18.90 -6.49
N LEU A 61 20.09 -18.95 -5.24
CA LEU A 61 20.93 -19.31 -4.09
C LEU A 61 20.27 -20.43 -3.25
N PRO A 62 20.40 -21.71 -3.66
CA PRO A 62 19.83 -22.85 -2.94
C PRO A 62 20.27 -22.96 -1.48
N SER A 63 21.49 -22.50 -1.16
CA SER A 63 22.07 -22.58 0.18
C SER A 63 21.34 -21.74 1.23
N ILE A 64 20.40 -20.87 0.85
CA ILE A 64 19.56 -20.11 1.79
C ILE A 64 18.87 -21.04 2.79
N THR A 65 18.37 -22.21 2.36
CA THR A 65 17.64 -23.14 3.24
C THR A 65 18.53 -23.71 4.34
N GLN A 66 19.69 -24.23 3.97
CA GLN A 66 20.73 -24.73 4.88
C GLN A 66 21.21 -23.61 5.82
N SER A 67 21.42 -22.41 5.30
CA SER A 67 21.90 -21.25 6.06
C SER A 67 20.89 -20.81 7.12
N LEU A 68 19.60 -20.77 6.80
CA LEU A 68 18.53 -20.45 7.74
C LEU A 68 18.36 -21.54 8.81
N SER A 69 18.45 -22.81 8.44
CA SER A 69 18.47 -23.91 9.42
C SER A 69 19.62 -23.80 10.41
N LYS A 70 20.83 -23.49 9.93
CA LYS A 70 21.98 -23.23 10.78
C LYS A 70 21.78 -21.99 11.67
N ALA A 71 21.13 -20.94 11.15
CA ALA A 71 20.78 -19.76 11.93
C ALA A 71 19.82 -20.09 13.09
N CYS A 72 18.88 -21.03 12.88
CA CYS A 72 18.03 -21.58 13.94
C CYS A 72 18.86 -22.25 15.03
N ASP A 73 19.75 -23.17 14.65
CA ASP A 73 20.61 -23.89 15.60
C ASP A 73 21.48 -22.92 16.41
N ASN A 74 22.14 -21.98 15.75
CA ASN A 74 22.99 -20.99 16.39
C ASN A 74 22.21 -20.09 17.36
N ALA A 75 20.98 -19.70 16.99
CA ALA A 75 20.15 -18.85 17.84
C ALA A 75 19.69 -19.57 19.11
N ILE A 76 19.26 -20.83 18.98
CA ILE A 76 18.87 -21.65 20.14
C ILE A 76 20.09 -21.93 21.01
N GLN A 77 21.24 -22.26 20.41
CA GLN A 77 22.48 -22.50 21.16
C GLN A 77 22.95 -21.25 21.91
N GLY A 78 22.93 -20.08 21.26
CA GLY A 78 23.27 -18.81 21.90
C GLY A 78 22.35 -18.51 23.08
N PHE A 79 21.03 -18.67 22.88
CA PHE A 79 20.04 -18.48 23.95
C PHE A 79 20.33 -19.35 25.19
N LEU A 80 20.69 -20.63 24.98
CA LEU A 80 21.02 -21.55 26.08
C LEU A 80 22.38 -21.23 26.72
N HIS A 81 23.37 -20.85 25.89
CA HIS A 81 24.70 -20.46 26.35
C HIS A 81 24.64 -19.22 27.25
N ASP A 82 23.74 -18.28 26.96
CA ASP A 82 23.49 -17.08 27.76
C ASP A 82 22.74 -17.39 29.09
N GLY A 83 22.52 -18.67 29.41
CA GLY A 83 21.94 -19.13 30.67
C GLY A 83 20.42 -19.19 30.69
N HIS A 84 19.75 -18.88 29.57
CA HIS A 84 18.30 -18.96 29.48
C HIS A 84 17.82 -20.41 29.26
N ARG A 85 16.55 -20.67 29.60
CA ARG A 85 15.94 -22.01 29.50
C ARG A 85 14.64 -21.97 28.71
N LEU A 86 14.37 -23.04 27.97
CA LEU A 86 13.08 -23.26 27.34
C LEU A 86 12.18 -24.01 28.33
N SER A 87 10.97 -23.48 28.54
CA SER A 87 10.02 -24.00 29.52
C SER A 87 8.78 -24.54 28.83
N SER A 88 8.18 -25.58 29.41
CA SER A 88 6.85 -26.04 28.98
C SER A 88 5.71 -25.18 29.55
N ASN A 89 6.01 -24.29 30.50
CA ASN A 89 5.03 -23.38 31.09
C ASN A 89 4.44 -22.46 30.01
N GLY A 90 3.11 -22.33 29.96
CA GLY A 90 2.41 -21.51 28.97
C GLY A 90 2.56 -21.95 27.50
N TYR A 91 3.14 -23.12 27.22
CA TYR A 91 3.30 -23.62 25.86
C TYR A 91 1.96 -24.22 25.34
N VAL A 92 1.38 -23.60 24.31
CA VAL A 92 0.04 -23.96 23.80
C VAL A 92 0.03 -24.33 22.30
N PHE A 93 1.18 -24.44 21.65
CA PHE A 93 1.23 -24.70 20.21
C PHE A 93 0.94 -26.18 19.89
N SER A 94 0.17 -26.41 18.82
CA SER A 94 -0.10 -27.77 18.33
C SER A 94 1.20 -28.46 17.93
N ARG A 95 1.31 -29.75 18.29
CA ARG A 95 2.44 -30.60 17.91
C ARG A 95 2.50 -30.79 16.40
N ASN A 96 1.36 -31.16 15.81
CA ASN A 96 1.26 -31.55 14.41
C ASN A 96 0.50 -30.50 13.59
N THR A 97 0.97 -30.32 12.36
CA THR A 97 0.14 -29.77 11.28
C THR A 97 -1.00 -30.74 11.00
N ARG A 98 -2.14 -30.24 10.52
CA ARG A 98 -3.30 -31.08 10.20
C ARG A 98 -3.57 -31.04 8.70
N SER A 99 -4.30 -32.03 8.19
CA SER A 99 -4.82 -31.98 6.83
C SER A 99 -5.76 -30.77 6.65
N LYS A 100 -5.81 -30.24 5.44
CA LYS A 100 -6.67 -29.10 5.09
C LYS A 100 -6.94 -29.07 3.60
N GLU A 101 -8.19 -28.78 3.27
CA GLU A 101 -8.59 -28.42 1.91
C GLU A 101 -8.38 -26.92 1.71
N PHE A 102 -7.54 -26.57 0.74
CA PHE A 102 -7.32 -25.20 0.31
C PHE A 102 -8.29 -24.82 -0.79
N ARG A 103 -8.90 -23.65 -0.66
CA ARG A 103 -9.86 -23.10 -1.63
C ARG A 103 -9.24 -21.96 -2.44
N ASP A 104 -8.28 -21.26 -1.85
CA ASP A 104 -7.72 -20.00 -2.34
C ASP A 104 -6.42 -19.63 -1.63
N ALA A 105 -5.83 -18.50 -2.01
CA ALA A 105 -4.62 -18.00 -1.37
C ALA A 105 -4.81 -17.68 0.13
N HIS A 106 -6.03 -17.30 0.56
CA HIS A 106 -6.35 -17.04 1.98
C HIS A 106 -6.28 -18.30 2.82
N SER A 107 -6.82 -19.41 2.33
CA SER A 107 -6.75 -20.69 3.03
C SER A 107 -5.32 -21.20 3.20
N VAL A 108 -4.45 -20.95 2.22
CA VAL A 108 -3.00 -21.24 2.28
C VAL A 108 -2.33 -20.35 3.34
N SER A 109 -2.63 -19.05 3.30
CA SER A 109 -2.09 -18.06 4.24
C SER A 109 -2.50 -18.33 5.68
N PHE A 110 -3.78 -18.61 5.92
CA PHE A 110 -4.32 -18.99 7.22
C PHE A 110 -3.63 -20.24 7.76
N TYR A 111 -3.46 -21.27 6.91
CA TYR A 111 -2.76 -22.49 7.31
C TYR A 111 -1.32 -22.24 7.73
N TYR A 112 -0.57 -21.44 6.95
CA TYR A 112 0.76 -21.01 7.33
C TYR A 112 0.76 -20.25 8.66
N GLY A 113 -0.17 -19.30 8.83
CA GLY A 113 -0.35 -18.50 10.04
C GLY A 113 -0.54 -19.36 11.29
N GLU A 114 -1.50 -20.28 11.24
CA GLU A 114 -1.89 -21.13 12.36
C GLU A 114 -0.82 -22.14 12.76
N TYR A 115 -0.22 -22.82 11.77
CA TYR A 115 0.63 -23.98 12.04
C TYR A 115 2.13 -23.69 12.02
N ILE A 116 2.56 -22.60 11.38
CA ILE A 116 3.97 -22.25 11.23
C ILE A 116 4.27 -20.90 11.88
N ALA A 117 3.62 -19.84 11.42
CA ALA A 117 3.96 -18.47 11.80
C ALA A 117 3.82 -18.29 13.31
N ARG A 118 2.69 -18.71 13.90
CA ARG A 118 2.38 -18.52 15.33
C ARG A 118 3.46 -19.05 16.27
N ILE A 119 3.98 -20.26 16.03
CA ILE A 119 5.06 -20.83 16.83
C ILE A 119 6.41 -20.14 16.52
N CYS A 120 6.70 -19.84 15.25
CA CYS A 120 7.93 -19.16 14.88
C CYS A 120 8.03 -17.75 15.47
N HIS A 121 6.90 -17.02 15.55
CA HIS A 121 6.81 -15.70 16.18
C HIS A 121 7.09 -15.77 17.67
N ALA A 122 6.60 -16.81 18.35
CA ALA A 122 6.85 -17.02 19.77
C ALA A 122 8.34 -17.28 20.04
N PHE A 123 8.99 -18.12 19.22
CA PHE A 123 10.43 -18.35 19.29
C PHE A 123 11.24 -17.09 18.99
N ALA A 124 10.93 -16.38 17.90
CA ALA A 124 11.64 -15.16 17.53
C ALA A 124 11.49 -14.06 18.61
N SER A 125 10.28 -13.88 19.14
CA SER A 125 10.01 -12.94 20.24
C SER A 125 10.77 -13.32 21.52
N LYS A 126 10.71 -14.59 21.93
CA LYS A 126 11.40 -15.10 23.12
C LYS A 126 12.91 -14.94 22.99
N VAL A 127 13.49 -15.42 21.89
CA VAL A 127 14.94 -15.45 21.69
C VAL A 127 15.51 -14.03 21.49
N CYS A 128 14.80 -13.14 20.81
CA CYS A 128 15.36 -11.84 20.43
C CYS A 128 14.94 -10.67 21.32
N LEU A 129 13.82 -10.76 22.04
CA LEU A 129 13.24 -9.59 22.75
C LEU A 129 12.96 -9.84 24.24
N HIS A 130 12.57 -11.04 24.63
CA HIS A 130 12.20 -11.32 26.03
C HIS A 130 12.74 -12.66 26.57
N PRO A 131 14.06 -12.90 26.50
CA PRO A 131 14.61 -14.21 26.84
C PRO A 131 14.39 -14.61 28.31
N GLN A 132 14.33 -13.64 29.21
CA GLN A 132 14.07 -13.79 30.65
C GLN A 132 12.59 -14.05 31.01
N CYS A 133 11.63 -13.71 30.15
CA CYS A 133 10.21 -13.80 30.51
C CYS A 133 9.68 -15.22 30.31
N ASP A 134 9.18 -15.89 31.36
CA ASP A 134 8.61 -17.25 31.28
C ASP A 134 7.22 -17.29 30.63
N THR A 135 7.13 -16.85 29.37
CA THR A 135 5.92 -16.87 28.56
C THR A 135 6.27 -17.16 27.10
N TRP A 136 5.31 -17.76 26.38
CA TRP A 136 5.37 -18.00 24.94
C TRP A 136 4.51 -17.01 24.13
N LYS A 137 3.92 -16.01 24.79
CA LYS A 137 3.24 -14.92 24.09
C LYS A 137 4.25 -14.16 23.23
N SER A 138 3.83 -13.76 22.05
CA SER A 138 4.66 -13.03 21.09
C SER A 138 4.24 -11.57 21.04
N VAL A 139 5.21 -10.67 20.86
CA VAL A 139 4.94 -9.27 20.51
C VAL A 139 4.61 -9.09 19.04
N PHE A 140 4.72 -10.16 18.24
CA PHE A 140 4.50 -10.14 16.81
C PHE A 140 3.19 -10.80 16.42
N LYS A 141 2.61 -10.34 15.32
CA LYS A 141 1.42 -10.94 14.70
C LYS A 141 1.61 -11.16 13.21
N PHE A 142 0.95 -12.20 12.69
CA PHE A 142 0.85 -12.45 11.27
C PHE A 142 -0.42 -11.75 10.79
N THR A 143 -0.27 -10.71 9.99
CA THR A 143 -1.42 -9.96 9.47
C THR A 143 -1.58 -10.26 7.99
N GLU A 144 -2.81 -10.54 7.59
CA GLU A 144 -3.19 -10.71 6.19
C GLU A 144 -3.94 -9.47 5.70
N ARG A 145 -3.78 -9.15 4.42
CA ARG A 145 -4.58 -8.15 3.74
C ARG A 145 -6.06 -8.57 3.77
N PRO A 146 -6.97 -7.74 4.31
CA PRO A 146 -8.40 -8.00 4.19
C PRO A 146 -8.79 -8.03 2.71
N THR A 147 -9.42 -9.10 2.28
CA THR A 147 -10.07 -9.18 0.96
C THR A 147 -11.54 -9.54 1.18
N GLY A 148 -12.41 -9.00 0.32
CA GLY A 148 -13.83 -9.33 0.31
C GLY A 148 -14.18 -10.46 -0.66
N ASN A 149 -13.19 -10.99 -1.41
CA ASN A 149 -13.45 -11.94 -2.49
C ASN A 149 -13.03 -13.36 -2.09
N PRO A 150 -13.98 -14.30 -1.90
CA PRO A 150 -13.62 -15.71 -1.81
C PRO A 150 -12.98 -16.13 -3.15
N PHE A 151 -12.01 -17.06 -3.13
CA PHE A 151 -11.36 -17.59 -4.36
C PHE A 151 -10.25 -16.73 -5.00
N ASP A 152 -9.65 -15.80 -4.26
CA ASP A 152 -8.51 -15.03 -4.76
C ASP A 152 -7.28 -15.92 -5.08
N PHE A 153 -6.71 -15.72 -6.27
CA PHE A 153 -5.50 -16.43 -6.71
C PHE A 153 -4.25 -16.02 -5.91
N THR A 154 -4.19 -14.78 -5.44
CA THR A 154 -3.11 -14.27 -4.59
C THR A 154 -3.63 -13.44 -3.45
N THR A 155 -3.00 -13.55 -2.29
CA THR A 155 -3.13 -12.61 -1.17
C THR A 155 -1.77 -12.22 -0.61
N GLN A 156 -1.73 -11.18 0.21
CA GLN A 156 -0.52 -10.69 0.85
C GLN A 156 -0.67 -10.74 2.35
N SER A 157 0.37 -11.23 3.01
CA SER A 157 0.48 -11.27 4.46
C SER A 157 1.84 -10.72 4.89
N TRP A 158 1.98 -10.32 6.15
CA TRP A 158 3.22 -9.75 6.66
C TRP A 158 3.39 -10.00 8.15
N LEU A 159 4.64 -9.87 8.59
CA LEU A 159 5.02 -9.89 10.01
C LEU A 159 5.11 -8.44 10.51
N GLU A 160 4.39 -8.14 11.59
CA GLU A 160 4.44 -6.84 12.25
C GLU A 160 4.38 -6.97 13.78
N VAL A 161 4.69 -5.88 14.48
CA VAL A 161 4.53 -5.77 15.93
C VAL A 161 3.05 -5.54 16.27
N THR A 162 2.58 -6.13 17.36
CA THR A 162 1.21 -5.98 17.85
C THR A 162 1.00 -4.59 18.48
N THR A 163 0.31 -3.71 17.75
CA THR A 163 -0.09 -2.37 18.20
C THR A 163 -1.62 -2.21 18.21
N ARG A 164 -2.11 -1.30 19.05
CA ARG A 164 -3.52 -0.88 19.04
C ARG A 164 -3.80 -0.02 17.81
N ARG A 165 -4.94 -0.24 17.16
CA ARG A 165 -5.29 0.47 15.92
C ARG A 165 -5.58 1.96 16.12
N LEU A 166 -6.07 2.36 17.28
CA LEU A 166 -6.55 3.73 17.55
C LEU A 166 -5.41 4.72 17.75
N ASP A 167 -4.43 4.37 18.59
CA ASP A 167 -3.36 5.29 19.04
C ASP A 167 -1.95 4.81 18.65
N GLY A 168 -1.83 3.65 18.00
CA GLY A 168 -0.55 3.05 17.65
C GLY A 168 0.29 2.61 18.85
N SER A 169 -0.28 2.58 20.06
CA SER A 169 0.41 2.12 21.27
C SER A 169 0.64 0.61 21.22
N LEU A 170 1.60 0.12 22.00
CA LEU A 170 1.85 -1.32 22.10
C LEU A 170 0.64 -2.04 22.68
N SER A 171 0.20 -3.09 22.01
CA SER A 171 -0.81 -4.01 22.51
C SER A 171 -0.11 -5.31 22.90
N LEU A 172 0.31 -5.37 24.16
CA LEU A 172 0.98 -6.52 24.75
C LEU A 172 -0.02 -7.35 25.56
N HIS A 173 0.21 -8.67 25.59
CA HIS A 173 -0.45 -9.55 26.55
C HIS A 173 0.06 -9.24 27.97
N ASP A 174 -0.77 -9.42 29.00
CA ASP A 174 -0.46 -9.08 30.39
C ASP A 174 0.88 -9.68 30.87
N ASP A 175 1.16 -10.96 30.57
CA ASP A 175 2.46 -11.60 30.83
C ASP A 175 3.66 -10.77 30.35
N LEU A 176 3.60 -10.26 29.11
CA LEU A 176 4.67 -9.48 28.51
C LEU A 176 4.66 -8.05 29.03
N GLN A 177 3.49 -7.47 29.27
CA GLN A 177 3.35 -6.13 29.82
C GLN A 177 4.01 -6.03 31.20
N ASN A 178 3.83 -7.06 32.03
CA ASN A 178 4.35 -7.11 33.39
C ASN A 178 5.83 -7.54 33.45
N CYS A 179 6.28 -8.37 32.51
CA CYS A 179 7.65 -8.87 32.51
C CYS A 179 8.67 -7.98 31.77
N LEU A 180 8.25 -7.30 30.69
CA LEU A 180 9.18 -6.53 29.86
C LEU A 180 9.63 -5.24 30.55
N PRO A 181 10.95 -4.93 30.58
CA PRO A 181 11.44 -3.62 31.00
C PRO A 181 10.94 -2.52 30.06
N ASP A 182 10.72 -1.32 30.58
CA ASP A 182 10.20 -0.20 29.78
C ASP A 182 11.12 0.19 28.63
N ALA A 183 12.44 0.11 28.80
CA ALA A 183 13.40 0.32 27.72
C ALA A 183 13.19 -0.67 26.54
N THR A 184 12.79 -1.91 26.84
CA THR A 184 12.49 -2.92 25.82
C THR A 184 11.16 -2.63 25.14
N LYS A 185 10.14 -2.22 25.90
CA LYS A 185 8.86 -1.75 25.34
C LYS A 185 9.08 -0.57 24.39
N THR A 186 9.87 0.43 24.79
CA THR A 186 10.22 1.56 23.92
C THR A 186 10.95 1.10 22.66
N LYS A 187 11.90 0.16 22.76
CA LYS A 187 12.60 -0.40 21.60
C LYS A 187 11.63 -1.10 20.64
N ILE A 188 10.67 -1.87 21.15
CA ILE A 188 9.66 -2.57 20.35
C ILE A 188 8.70 -1.58 19.67
N LEU A 189 8.30 -0.52 20.36
CA LEU A 189 7.45 0.53 19.78
C LEU A 189 8.18 1.33 18.70
N ASP A 190 9.46 1.66 18.91
CA ASP A 190 10.28 2.30 17.87
C ASP A 190 10.48 1.37 16.66
N LEU A 191 10.57 0.05 16.89
CA LEU A 191 10.66 -0.94 15.82
C LEU A 191 9.40 -0.96 14.95
N SER A 192 8.21 -0.92 15.59
CA SER A 192 6.93 -0.93 14.86
C SER A 192 6.71 0.32 14.02
N ARG A 193 7.14 1.49 14.53
CA ARG A 193 7.04 2.78 13.82
C ARG A 193 7.96 2.84 12.60
N LYS A 194 9.19 2.33 12.72
CA LYS A 194 10.17 2.36 11.63
C LYS A 194 9.94 1.30 10.58
N PHE A 195 9.53 0.11 11.00
CA PHE A 195 9.33 -1.03 10.10
C PHE A 195 7.92 -1.61 10.31
N PRO A 196 6.91 -0.99 9.68
CA PRO A 196 5.52 -1.48 9.76
C PRO A 196 5.37 -2.92 9.25
N ARG A 197 6.25 -3.36 8.34
CA ARG A 197 6.33 -4.76 7.89
C ARG A 197 7.77 -5.25 8.00
N LEU A 198 8.03 -6.14 8.94
CA LEU A 198 9.36 -6.75 9.14
C LEU A 198 9.73 -7.69 7.99
N ALA A 199 8.74 -8.41 7.45
CA ALA A 199 8.85 -9.28 6.30
C ALA A 199 7.49 -9.43 5.60
N THR A 200 7.50 -9.83 4.33
CA THR A 200 6.29 -9.96 3.51
C THR A 200 6.14 -11.37 2.95
N TRP A 201 4.91 -11.85 2.91
CA TRP A 201 4.49 -13.10 2.29
C TRP A 201 3.54 -12.79 1.14
N HIS A 202 3.81 -13.37 -0.02
CA HIS A 202 2.88 -13.42 -1.14
C HIS A 202 2.38 -14.85 -1.23
N MET A 203 1.11 -15.01 -0.90
CA MET A 203 0.43 -16.28 -0.83
C MET A 203 -0.32 -16.52 -2.13
N PHE A 204 -0.30 -17.75 -2.61
CA PHE A 204 -0.91 -18.16 -3.87
C PHE A 204 -1.87 -19.31 -3.63
N ALA A 205 -2.97 -19.36 -4.39
CA ALA A 205 -3.84 -20.53 -4.41
C ALA A 205 -3.05 -21.76 -4.90
N MET A 206 -3.26 -22.92 -4.29
CA MET A 206 -2.56 -24.18 -4.57
C MET A 206 -3.03 -24.84 -5.89
N THR A 207 -2.97 -24.09 -6.98
CA THR A 207 -3.39 -24.51 -8.33
C THR A 207 -2.20 -24.98 -9.15
N ASP A 208 -2.45 -25.74 -10.22
CA ASP A 208 -1.40 -26.18 -11.16
C ASP A 208 -0.62 -25.01 -11.77
N ALA A 209 -1.30 -23.89 -12.01
CA ALA A 209 -0.67 -22.67 -12.52
C ALA A 209 0.37 -22.12 -11.54
N ALA A 210 0.02 -22.03 -10.24
CA ALA A 210 0.95 -21.57 -9.21
C ALA A 210 2.09 -22.58 -9.02
N MET A 211 1.78 -23.87 -8.93
CA MET A 211 2.79 -24.92 -8.75
C MET A 211 3.80 -24.96 -9.91
N SER A 212 3.33 -24.86 -11.16
CA SER A 212 4.20 -24.80 -12.34
C SER A 212 5.07 -23.54 -12.35
N MET A 213 4.50 -22.40 -11.97
CA MET A 213 5.21 -21.12 -11.88
C MET A 213 6.36 -21.19 -10.85
N PHE A 214 6.14 -21.80 -9.69
CA PHE A 214 7.16 -21.95 -8.65
C PHE A 214 8.34 -22.81 -9.10
N GLN A 215 8.13 -23.73 -10.03
CA GLN A 215 9.21 -24.58 -10.56
C GLN A 215 10.13 -23.86 -11.56
N THR A 216 9.86 -22.60 -11.90
CA THR A 216 10.72 -21.78 -12.77
C THR A 216 11.88 -21.11 -12.01
N MET A 217 12.70 -20.28 -12.69
CA MET A 217 13.80 -19.50 -12.08
C MET A 217 14.78 -20.31 -11.23
N LYS A 218 15.56 -21.17 -11.89
CA LYS A 218 16.61 -22.00 -11.28
C LYS A 218 18.03 -21.51 -11.61
N GLU A 219 18.15 -20.29 -12.13
CA GLU A 219 19.38 -19.69 -12.63
C GLU A 219 19.40 -18.19 -12.31
N ASP A 220 20.58 -17.58 -12.41
CA ASP A 220 20.77 -16.14 -12.26
C ASP A 220 20.16 -15.40 -13.46
N VAL A 221 19.40 -14.35 -13.19
CA VAL A 221 18.66 -13.60 -14.21
C VAL A 221 18.86 -12.11 -14.02
N ALA A 222 19.27 -11.42 -15.08
CA ALA A 222 19.15 -9.97 -15.15
C ALA A 222 17.66 -9.60 -15.24
N PHE A 223 17.16 -8.89 -14.24
CA PHE A 223 15.75 -8.58 -14.10
C PHE A 223 15.40 -7.29 -14.83
N ILE A 224 14.46 -7.37 -15.76
CA ILE A 224 13.95 -6.21 -16.51
C ILE A 224 12.69 -5.71 -15.80
N TRP A 225 12.85 -4.63 -15.01
CA TRP A 225 11.73 -3.98 -14.35
C TRP A 225 10.74 -3.40 -15.37
N GLN A 226 9.45 -3.69 -15.20
CA GLN A 226 8.39 -3.15 -16.04
C GLN A 226 7.88 -1.83 -15.46
N TYR A 227 8.33 -0.72 -16.02
CA TYR A 227 7.75 0.61 -15.77
C TYR A 227 6.43 0.78 -16.56
N SER A 228 5.82 1.96 -16.46
CA SER A 228 4.76 2.33 -17.40
C SER A 228 5.32 2.46 -18.82
N HIS A 229 4.49 2.17 -19.81
CA HIS A 229 4.88 2.17 -21.23
C HIS A 229 4.68 3.52 -21.94
N THR A 230 4.40 4.61 -21.21
CA THR A 230 4.36 5.96 -21.79
C THR A 230 5.74 6.34 -22.33
N MET A 231 5.83 6.76 -23.59
CA MET A 231 7.11 7.16 -24.20
C MET A 231 7.23 8.68 -24.33
N GLY A 232 8.45 9.20 -24.19
CA GLY A 232 8.74 10.63 -24.39
C GLY A 232 8.61 11.48 -23.13
N ALA A 233 8.43 10.88 -21.96
CA ALA A 233 8.47 11.56 -20.67
C ALA A 233 9.18 10.67 -19.63
N GLU A 234 10.35 11.08 -19.17
CA GLU A 234 11.14 10.35 -18.19
C GLU A 234 11.65 11.29 -17.09
N SER A 235 11.69 10.83 -15.84
CA SER A 235 12.18 11.59 -14.69
C SER A 235 13.18 10.78 -13.88
N MET A 236 14.44 11.22 -13.88
CA MET A 236 15.49 10.61 -13.08
C MET A 236 15.47 11.19 -11.67
N SER A 237 15.14 10.36 -10.68
CA SER A 237 15.31 10.69 -9.27
C SER A 237 16.26 9.71 -8.61
N HIS A 238 17.16 10.24 -7.79
CA HIS A 238 18.12 9.47 -7.04
C HIS A 238 17.93 9.73 -5.53
N LYS A 239 17.55 8.68 -4.80
CA LYS A 239 17.79 8.59 -3.35
C LYS A 239 18.65 7.35 -3.09
N GLN A 240 19.53 7.44 -2.10
CA GLN A 240 20.26 6.26 -1.66
C GLN A 240 19.28 5.22 -1.09
N PRO A 241 19.46 3.93 -1.42
CA PRO A 241 18.67 2.87 -0.81
C PRO A 241 18.90 2.82 0.70
N PRO A 242 17.92 2.35 1.50
CA PRO A 242 18.12 2.06 2.91
C PRO A 242 19.27 1.05 3.09
N PRO A 243 20.05 1.14 4.19
CA PRO A 243 21.18 0.25 4.41
C PRO A 243 20.73 -1.19 4.72
N ASP A 244 21.39 -2.17 4.10
CA ASP A 244 21.22 -3.60 4.43
C ASP A 244 21.92 -3.97 5.76
N SER A 245 21.38 -4.92 6.51
CA SER A 245 22.05 -5.45 7.72
C SER A 245 23.29 -6.29 7.32
N LYS A 246 24.42 -6.05 7.98
CA LYS A 246 25.69 -6.73 7.65
C LYS A 246 25.90 -7.96 8.52
N HIS A 247 25.62 -7.84 9.82
CA HIS A 247 25.87 -8.93 10.77
C HIS A 247 24.73 -9.95 10.74
N ALA A 248 23.48 -9.48 10.72
CA ALA A 248 22.29 -10.33 10.71
C ALA A 248 22.18 -11.18 9.45
N LEU A 249 22.72 -10.74 8.30
CA LEU A 249 22.74 -11.51 7.04
C LEU A 249 24.08 -12.20 6.76
N SER A 250 25.07 -12.07 7.64
CA SER A 250 26.41 -12.64 7.44
C SER A 250 26.40 -14.17 7.23
N PHE A 251 25.39 -14.85 7.79
CA PHE A 251 25.21 -16.30 7.66
C PHE A 251 24.93 -16.77 6.22
N LEU A 252 24.58 -15.86 5.30
CA LEU A 252 24.18 -16.18 3.92
C LEU A 252 25.32 -16.10 2.90
N SER A 253 26.52 -15.62 3.30
CA SER A 253 27.68 -15.44 2.40
C SER A 253 27.30 -14.80 1.04
N LEU A 254 26.51 -13.72 1.09
CA LEU A 254 26.02 -13.04 -0.11
C LEU A 254 27.19 -12.40 -0.87
N LYS A 255 27.52 -12.93 -2.05
CA LYS A 255 28.52 -12.33 -2.94
C LYS A 255 27.87 -11.19 -3.70
N ALA A 256 28.46 -9.99 -3.65
CA ALA A 256 28.06 -8.91 -4.53
C ALA A 256 28.19 -9.37 -6.00
N PRO A 257 27.21 -9.09 -6.87
CA PRO A 257 27.27 -9.51 -8.25
C PRO A 257 28.51 -8.94 -8.95
N THR A 258 29.23 -9.79 -9.68
CA THR A 258 30.51 -9.48 -10.35
C THR A 258 30.41 -8.44 -11.48
N LYS A 259 29.20 -7.96 -11.80
CA LYS A 259 28.91 -7.01 -12.90
C LYS A 259 28.19 -5.74 -12.44
N ALA A 260 28.41 -5.27 -11.21
CA ALA A 260 27.92 -3.95 -10.82
C ALA A 260 28.66 -2.86 -11.62
N LYS A 261 27.94 -2.10 -12.44
CA LYS A 261 28.51 -0.93 -13.15
C LYS A 261 29.09 0.06 -12.11
N PRO A 262 30.26 0.66 -12.37
CA PRO A 262 30.86 1.63 -11.46
C PRO A 262 29.92 2.83 -11.23
N ARG A 263 29.86 3.32 -9.99
CA ARG A 263 29.09 4.50 -9.59
C ARG A 263 29.53 5.70 -10.43
N GLN A 264 28.65 6.21 -11.30
CA GLN A 264 28.83 7.54 -11.90
C GLN A 264 28.56 8.63 -10.84
N PRO A 265 29.22 9.80 -10.94
CA PRO A 265 28.98 10.92 -10.02
C PRO A 265 27.49 11.30 -10.00
N LEU A 266 26.96 11.57 -8.81
CA LEU A 266 25.55 11.92 -8.60
C LEU A 266 25.26 13.31 -9.22
N PRO A 267 24.35 13.42 -10.21
CA PRO A 267 23.80 14.71 -10.61
C PRO A 267 22.92 15.29 -9.50
N PRO A 268 22.66 16.62 -9.48
CA PRO A 268 21.74 17.23 -8.52
C PRO A 268 20.28 16.72 -8.71
N ALA A 269 19.43 17.12 -7.78
CA ALA A 269 18.04 16.69 -7.59
C ALA A 269 17.20 16.56 -8.87
N LYS A 270 16.33 15.53 -8.88
CA LYS A 270 15.28 15.17 -9.85
C LYS A 270 15.37 15.86 -11.23
N ARG A 271 15.89 15.16 -12.25
CA ARG A 271 15.95 15.68 -13.64
C ARG A 271 14.85 15.05 -14.50
N THR A 272 13.93 15.86 -15.01
CA THR A 272 12.88 15.40 -15.94
C THR A 272 13.26 15.74 -17.38
N VAL A 273 13.22 14.73 -18.25
CA VAL A 273 13.43 14.87 -19.70
C VAL A 273 12.08 14.61 -20.37
N LYS A 274 11.50 15.67 -20.95
CA LYS A 274 10.29 15.59 -21.79
C LYS A 274 10.71 15.76 -23.25
N SER A 275 10.32 14.82 -24.11
CA SER A 275 10.47 14.93 -25.57
C SER A 275 9.48 15.95 -26.13
N LYS A 276 9.68 16.37 -27.38
CA LYS A 276 8.74 17.27 -28.10
C LYS A 276 7.30 16.75 -28.14
N SER A 277 7.14 15.43 -28.09
CA SER A 277 5.84 14.77 -28.04
C SER A 277 5.89 13.54 -27.15
N VAL A 278 4.79 13.27 -26.46
CA VAL A 278 4.57 12.05 -25.67
C VAL A 278 3.71 11.08 -26.48
N THR A 279 4.02 9.78 -26.38
CA THR A 279 3.21 8.70 -26.95
C THR A 279 2.61 7.89 -25.81
N PRO A 280 1.28 7.92 -25.62
CA PRO A 280 0.63 7.15 -24.57
C PRO A 280 0.60 5.66 -24.89
N THR A 281 0.44 4.84 -23.86
CA THR A 281 0.24 3.39 -24.01
C THR A 281 -1.03 3.11 -24.80
N LYS A 282 -0.93 2.34 -25.90
CA LYS A 282 -2.09 1.94 -26.70
C LYS A 282 -2.90 0.86 -25.97
N PHE A 283 -4.22 0.84 -26.19
CA PHE A 283 -5.07 -0.31 -25.87
C PHE A 283 -4.45 -1.59 -26.44
N ALA A 284 -3.96 -2.47 -25.58
CA ALA A 284 -3.74 -3.85 -25.97
C ALA A 284 -5.13 -4.51 -26.11
N VAL A 285 -5.78 -4.28 -27.26
CA VAL A 285 -6.96 -5.04 -27.66
C VAL A 285 -6.50 -6.47 -27.87
N LYS A 286 -6.67 -7.28 -26.83
CA LYS A 286 -7.08 -8.69 -26.91
C LYS A 286 -7.49 -9.17 -25.52
N ARG A 287 -8.70 -9.73 -25.45
CA ARG A 287 -9.25 -10.54 -24.35
C ARG A 287 -8.42 -11.83 -24.13
N ASN A 288 -7.10 -11.75 -24.14
CA ASN A 288 -6.27 -12.91 -23.87
C ASN A 288 -6.20 -13.09 -22.35
N ARG A 289 -6.59 -14.29 -21.92
CA ARG A 289 -6.35 -14.80 -20.55
C ARG A 289 -4.88 -14.55 -20.23
N TYR A 290 -4.62 -13.77 -19.17
CA TYR A 290 -3.26 -13.47 -18.73
C TYR A 290 -2.49 -14.77 -18.55
N ARG A 291 -1.28 -14.84 -19.12
CA ARG A 291 -0.38 -15.98 -18.92
C ARG A 291 0.47 -15.69 -17.69
N PRO A 292 0.38 -16.52 -16.64
CA PRO A 292 1.14 -16.30 -15.41
C PRO A 292 2.64 -16.36 -15.69
N ASP A 293 3.36 -15.30 -15.32
CA ASP A 293 4.81 -15.25 -15.37
C ASP A 293 5.32 -14.90 -13.97
N PHE A 294 6.22 -15.73 -13.43
CA PHE A 294 6.75 -15.55 -12.08
C PHE A 294 7.45 -14.20 -11.92
N ARG A 295 8.06 -13.65 -12.99
CA ARG A 295 8.70 -12.33 -12.99
C ARG A 295 7.74 -11.22 -12.58
N HIS A 296 6.49 -11.27 -13.03
CA HIS A 296 5.50 -10.26 -12.68
C HIS A 296 5.18 -10.29 -11.18
N PHE A 297 5.10 -11.48 -10.59
CA PHE A 297 4.88 -11.64 -9.16
C PHE A 297 6.12 -11.26 -8.33
N LEU A 298 7.33 -11.53 -8.83
CA LEU A 298 8.57 -11.05 -8.21
C LEU A 298 8.66 -9.52 -8.21
N GLN A 299 8.28 -8.86 -9.30
CA GLN A 299 8.23 -7.39 -9.35
C GLN A 299 7.26 -6.85 -8.30
N SER A 300 6.04 -7.37 -8.23
CA SER A 300 5.05 -6.92 -7.25
C SER A 300 5.53 -7.19 -5.81
N ALA A 301 6.14 -8.36 -5.56
CA ALA A 301 6.68 -8.69 -4.25
C ALA A 301 7.85 -7.79 -3.84
N TRP A 302 8.75 -7.49 -4.77
CA TRP A 302 9.84 -6.54 -4.55
C TRP A 302 9.35 -5.11 -4.35
N ALA A 303 8.34 -4.66 -5.10
CA ALA A 303 7.74 -3.35 -4.95
C ALA A 303 7.17 -3.19 -3.53
N ASN A 304 6.41 -4.18 -3.05
CA ASN A 304 5.89 -4.20 -1.69
C ASN A 304 7.02 -4.16 -0.65
N ALA A 305 8.06 -4.98 -0.80
CA ALA A 305 9.21 -4.94 0.08
C ALA A 305 9.96 -3.59 0.05
N ALA A 306 9.98 -2.89 -1.10
CA ALA A 306 10.60 -1.56 -1.23
C ALA A 306 9.81 -0.50 -0.46
N ILE A 307 8.48 -0.55 -0.57
CA ILE A 307 7.55 0.40 0.07
C ILE A 307 7.66 0.33 1.58
N TYR A 308 7.74 -0.87 2.15
CA TYR A 308 7.75 -1.10 3.59
C TYR A 308 9.15 -1.35 4.18
N ASP A 309 10.20 -1.17 3.37
CA ASP A 309 11.60 -1.44 3.72
C ASP A 309 11.85 -2.84 4.35
N SER A 310 11.20 -3.86 3.79
CA SER A 310 11.34 -5.25 4.24
C SER A 310 12.50 -5.96 3.54
N THR A 311 13.27 -6.76 4.30
CA THR A 311 14.40 -7.55 3.76
C THR A 311 13.96 -8.90 3.22
N PHE A 312 13.03 -9.58 3.90
CA PHE A 312 12.63 -10.94 3.58
C PHE A 312 11.29 -10.96 2.83
N ILE A 313 11.28 -11.73 1.74
CA ILE A 313 10.13 -11.94 0.86
C ILE A 313 9.88 -13.45 0.80
N VAL A 314 8.70 -13.90 1.19
CA VAL A 314 8.31 -15.32 1.08
C VAL A 314 7.21 -15.45 0.04
N LEU A 315 7.36 -16.41 -0.86
CA LEU A 315 6.39 -16.75 -1.89
C LEU A 315 5.91 -18.17 -1.57
N ASN A 316 4.63 -18.38 -1.32
CA ASN A 316 4.11 -19.67 -0.85
C ASN A 316 2.77 -20.02 -1.53
N CYS A 317 2.68 -21.21 -2.15
CA CYS A 317 1.45 -21.70 -2.78
C CYS A 317 0.83 -22.93 -2.08
N GLY A 318 1.15 -23.14 -0.80
CA GLY A 318 0.78 -24.31 -0.02
C GLY A 318 1.79 -25.44 -0.22
N ARG A 319 1.84 -26.02 -1.43
CA ARG A 319 2.74 -27.14 -1.75
C ARG A 319 4.21 -26.74 -1.89
N TYR A 320 4.46 -25.60 -2.52
CA TYR A 320 5.80 -25.10 -2.79
C TYR A 320 6.02 -23.72 -2.19
N GLU A 321 7.26 -23.48 -1.78
CA GLU A 321 7.71 -22.19 -1.27
C GLU A 321 9.04 -21.75 -1.90
N ARG A 322 9.25 -20.44 -1.99
CA ARG A 322 10.56 -19.82 -2.20
C ARG A 322 10.77 -18.68 -1.22
N ILE A 323 11.96 -18.60 -0.66
CA ILE A 323 12.39 -17.53 0.23
C ILE A 323 13.36 -16.62 -0.53
N GLY A 324 13.00 -15.35 -0.63
CA GLY A 324 13.75 -14.27 -1.23
C GLY A 324 14.37 -13.35 -0.18
N ILE A 325 15.61 -12.96 -0.40
CA ILE A 325 16.35 -12.02 0.46
C ILE A 325 16.74 -10.82 -0.41
N ARG A 326 16.14 -9.68 -0.09
CA ARG A 326 16.37 -8.40 -0.74
C ARG A 326 17.69 -7.81 -0.26
N HIS A 327 18.62 -7.59 -1.18
CA HIS A 327 19.81 -6.79 -0.95
C HIS A 327 19.66 -5.47 -1.71
N ARG A 328 19.47 -4.38 -0.95
CA ARG A 328 19.05 -3.07 -1.46
C ARG A 328 20.18 -2.39 -2.21
N GLU A 329 21.40 -2.43 -1.70
CA GLU A 329 22.54 -1.72 -2.30
C GLU A 329 22.85 -2.22 -3.71
N SER A 330 22.79 -3.54 -3.94
CA SER A 330 23.02 -4.13 -5.26
C SER A 330 21.74 -4.38 -6.07
N GLN A 331 20.58 -3.93 -5.57
CA GLN A 331 19.26 -4.14 -6.20
C GLN A 331 19.05 -5.60 -6.63
N THR A 332 19.43 -6.54 -5.74
CA THR A 332 19.46 -7.98 -6.01
C THR A 332 18.52 -8.75 -5.10
N LEU A 333 17.76 -9.68 -5.66
CA LEU A 333 16.97 -10.66 -4.93
C LEU A 333 17.71 -12.00 -4.94
N TYR A 334 18.20 -12.45 -3.78
CA TYR A 334 18.70 -13.81 -3.63
C TYR A 334 17.54 -14.75 -3.35
N LEU A 335 17.29 -15.70 -4.23
CA LEU A 335 16.12 -16.56 -4.21
C LEU A 335 16.52 -18.00 -3.89
N SER A 336 15.85 -18.61 -2.92
CA SER A 336 16.13 -19.98 -2.51
C SER A 336 15.84 -21.00 -3.62
N GLY A 337 16.35 -22.22 -3.40
CA GLY A 337 15.84 -23.43 -4.04
C GLY A 337 14.33 -23.59 -3.84
N LEU A 338 13.70 -24.43 -4.66
CA LEU A 338 12.30 -24.81 -4.48
C LEU A 338 12.15 -25.61 -3.19
N ILE A 339 11.31 -25.14 -2.28
CA ILE A 339 11.00 -25.82 -1.02
C ILE A 339 9.70 -26.58 -1.21
N ASP A 340 9.73 -27.90 -1.02
CA ASP A 340 8.53 -28.73 -0.92
C ASP A 340 8.10 -28.79 0.55
N THR A 341 7.01 -28.11 0.89
CA THR A 341 6.60 -27.88 2.29
C THR A 341 6.26 -29.17 3.05
N VAL A 342 5.87 -30.22 2.31
CA VAL A 342 5.50 -31.53 2.86
C VAL A 342 6.72 -32.44 2.91
N ASN A 343 7.49 -32.50 1.82
CA ASN A 343 8.51 -33.53 1.62
C ASN A 343 9.93 -33.10 1.97
N ILE A 344 10.20 -31.84 2.29
CA ILE A 344 11.56 -31.39 2.63
C ILE A 344 12.10 -32.16 3.85
N GLN A 345 13.33 -32.70 3.74
CA GLN A 345 13.94 -33.51 4.79
C GLN A 345 15.07 -32.79 5.51
N ASP A 346 15.97 -32.14 4.74
CA ASP A 346 17.12 -31.42 5.30
C ASP A 346 17.24 -30.01 4.67
N PRO A 347 16.90 -28.95 5.42
CA PRO A 347 16.29 -28.97 6.75
C PRO A 347 14.79 -29.26 6.71
N ARG A 348 14.23 -29.75 7.83
CA ARG A 348 12.78 -29.82 8.03
C ARG A 348 12.14 -28.43 8.00
N TYR A 349 10.91 -28.35 7.51
CA TYR A 349 10.27 -27.08 7.17
C TYR A 349 10.10 -26.17 8.40
N ARG A 350 9.63 -26.71 9.53
CA ARG A 350 9.44 -25.87 10.73
C ARG A 350 10.78 -25.35 11.28
N LYS A 351 11.84 -26.16 11.29
CA LYS A 351 13.20 -25.69 11.65
C LYS A 351 13.68 -24.56 10.73
N LEU A 352 13.49 -24.71 9.43
CA LEU A 352 13.79 -23.66 8.45
C LEU A 352 13.07 -22.34 8.78
N HIS A 353 11.77 -22.39 9.08
CA HIS A 353 10.99 -21.20 9.39
C HIS A 353 11.31 -20.59 10.76
N LEU A 354 11.65 -21.40 11.78
CA LEU A 354 12.17 -20.84 13.04
C LEU A 354 13.42 -19.99 12.77
N GLY A 355 14.34 -20.50 11.95
CA GLY A 355 15.52 -19.75 11.51
C GLY A 355 15.18 -18.47 10.76
N LEU A 356 14.23 -18.54 9.82
CA LEU A 356 13.73 -17.38 9.06
C LEU A 356 13.18 -16.29 9.97
N HIS A 357 12.26 -16.61 10.87
CA HIS A 357 11.62 -15.62 11.75
C HIS A 357 12.61 -14.97 12.72
N ILE A 358 13.57 -15.75 13.25
CA ILE A 358 14.66 -15.19 14.07
C ILE A 358 15.54 -14.26 13.23
N ALA A 359 15.88 -14.64 11.99
CA ALA A 359 16.68 -13.80 11.10
C ALA A 359 15.97 -12.50 10.73
N ILE A 360 14.65 -12.53 10.50
CA ILE A 360 13.82 -11.35 10.24
C ILE A 360 13.91 -10.35 11.41
N VAL A 361 13.74 -10.82 12.64
CA VAL A 361 13.78 -9.94 13.83
C VAL A 361 15.19 -9.38 14.04
N LYS A 362 16.23 -10.20 13.90
CA LYS A 362 17.62 -9.75 14.02
C LYS A 362 17.99 -8.69 12.96
N ASP A 363 17.56 -8.89 11.71
CA ASP A 363 17.74 -7.90 10.64
C ASP A 363 17.08 -6.56 10.99
N ALA A 364 15.83 -6.59 11.44
CA ALA A 364 15.10 -5.37 11.75
C ALA A 364 15.70 -4.62 12.95
N LEU A 365 16.15 -5.34 13.99
CA LEU A 365 16.82 -4.74 15.15
C LEU A 365 18.16 -4.10 14.78
N GLU A 366 18.99 -4.77 13.96
CA GLU A 366 20.27 -4.19 13.50
C GLU A 366 20.03 -2.93 12.65
N ARG A 367 19.03 -2.95 11.77
CA ARG A 367 18.69 -1.77 10.95
C ARG A 367 18.16 -0.63 11.81
N GLN A 368 17.34 -0.91 12.82
CA GLN A 368 16.85 0.07 13.78
C GLN A 368 18.02 0.79 14.50
N GLU A 369 19.00 0.02 14.97
CA GLU A 369 20.17 0.55 15.67
C GLU A 369 21.01 1.47 14.78
N ARG A 370 21.16 1.14 13.50
CA ARG A 370 21.87 2.00 12.53
C ARG A 370 21.15 3.30 12.24
N VAL A 371 19.83 3.26 12.10
CA VAL A 371 19.02 4.47 11.92
C VAL A 371 19.15 5.36 13.16
N ASN A 372 19.07 4.78 14.36
CA ASN A 372 19.27 5.51 15.61
C ASN A 372 20.67 6.12 15.73
N ALA A 373 21.71 5.37 15.37
CA ALA A 373 23.09 5.85 15.40
C ALA A 373 23.32 7.02 14.43
N ARG A 374 22.73 7.00 13.23
CA ARG A 374 22.78 8.11 12.27
C ARG A 374 22.12 9.37 12.82
N ASN A 375 20.92 9.24 13.39
CA ASN A 375 20.18 10.37 13.96
C ASN A 375 20.91 10.99 15.17
N MET A 376 21.60 10.17 15.98
CA MET A 376 22.43 10.64 17.10
C MET A 376 23.75 11.27 16.64
N GLY A 377 24.34 10.79 15.54
CA GLY A 377 25.54 11.37 14.94
C GLY A 377 25.28 12.72 14.29
N GLN A 378 24.12 12.90 13.65
CA GLN A 378 23.68 14.20 13.12
C GLN A 378 23.37 15.21 14.24
N LYS A 379 22.92 14.75 15.43
CA LYS A 379 22.76 15.60 16.61
C LYS A 379 24.08 16.09 17.25
N ARG A 380 25.25 15.58 16.84
CA ARG A 380 26.58 16.03 17.33
C ARG A 380 27.33 16.93 16.35
N SER A 381 26.66 17.36 15.29
CA SER A 381 27.14 18.34 14.31
C SER A 381 26.10 19.46 14.19
N SER A 382 25.93 20.22 15.26
CA SER A 382 25.14 21.46 15.24
C SER A 382 25.97 22.62 15.80
N GLU A 383 27.06 22.93 15.11
CA GLU A 383 27.48 24.32 14.96
C GLU A 383 27.60 24.56 13.45
N HIS A 384 26.78 25.48 12.96
CA HIS A 384 26.64 25.91 11.56
C HIS A 384 26.07 24.89 10.60
N LEU A 385 24.75 24.88 10.50
CA LEU A 385 24.00 24.96 9.23
C LEU A 385 22.62 25.52 9.63
N GLU A 386 22.50 26.84 9.63
CA GLU A 386 21.22 27.47 9.39
C GLU A 386 20.74 26.91 8.05
N GLU A 387 19.67 26.12 8.07
CA GLU A 387 18.95 25.81 6.85
C GLU A 387 18.47 27.15 6.32
N GLU A 388 19.07 27.59 5.22
CA GLU A 388 18.44 28.55 4.33
C GLU A 388 17.03 28.02 4.07
N GLU A 389 16.06 28.63 4.74
CA GLU A 389 14.71 28.75 4.22
C GLU A 389 14.90 29.21 2.78
N THR A 390 14.77 28.28 1.84
CA THR A 390 14.50 28.63 0.46
C THR A 390 13.18 29.39 0.55
N SER A 391 13.31 30.71 0.56
CA SER A 391 12.22 31.66 0.40
C SER A 391 11.24 31.06 -0.59
N ASP A 392 10.02 30.78 -0.11
CA ASP A 392 8.89 30.63 -1.01
C ASP A 392 9.00 31.75 -2.04
N PRO A 393 8.93 31.47 -3.35
CA PRO A 393 8.79 32.55 -4.31
C PRO A 393 7.55 33.29 -3.85
N ALA A 394 7.73 34.54 -3.39
CA ALA A 394 6.66 35.36 -2.86
C ALA A 394 5.46 35.20 -3.79
N GLN A 395 4.46 34.43 -3.37
CA GLN A 395 3.15 34.51 -3.95
C GLN A 395 2.74 35.93 -3.62
N LEU A 396 2.93 36.85 -4.58
CA LEU A 396 2.17 38.07 -4.60
C LEU A 396 0.75 37.61 -4.31
N LYS A 397 0.18 38.03 -3.17
CA LYS A 397 -1.24 37.84 -2.88
C LYS A 397 -1.98 38.42 -4.07
N LYS A 398 -2.35 37.54 -4.99
CA LYS A 398 -3.15 37.85 -6.15
C LYS A 398 -4.48 38.31 -5.59
N SER A 399 -5.08 39.32 -6.21
CA SER A 399 -6.40 39.75 -5.74
C SER A 399 -7.37 38.55 -5.87
N PRO A 400 -8.36 38.40 -4.96
CA PRO A 400 -9.29 37.27 -5.00
C PRO A 400 -9.97 37.09 -6.37
N GLN A 401 -10.21 38.20 -7.08
CA GLN A 401 -10.76 38.20 -8.44
C GLN A 401 -9.82 37.58 -9.49
N SER A 402 -8.51 37.77 -9.36
CA SER A 402 -7.54 37.18 -10.28
C SER A 402 -7.33 35.68 -10.05
N GLU A 403 -7.42 35.21 -8.80
CA GLU A 403 -7.38 33.77 -8.47
C GLU A 403 -8.63 33.04 -9.00
N LEU A 404 -9.83 33.59 -8.78
CA LEU A 404 -11.08 33.08 -9.35
C LEU A 404 -11.01 32.97 -10.88
N HIS A 405 -10.51 34.00 -11.56
CA HIS A 405 -10.35 33.99 -13.01
C HIS A 405 -9.34 32.92 -13.49
N GLU A 406 -8.27 32.70 -12.74
CA GLU A 406 -7.27 31.66 -13.03
C GLU A 406 -7.86 30.26 -12.84
N HIS A 407 -8.60 30.02 -11.75
CA HIS A 407 -9.30 28.75 -11.49
C HIS A 407 -10.34 28.41 -12.59
N HIS A 408 -11.10 29.40 -13.06
CA HIS A 408 -12.04 29.20 -14.17
C HIS A 408 -11.30 28.80 -15.46
N ARG A 409 -10.22 29.52 -15.80
CA ARG A 409 -9.39 29.23 -16.98
C ARG A 409 -8.77 27.82 -16.92
N ILE A 410 -8.26 27.40 -15.76
CA ILE A 410 -7.73 26.04 -15.57
C ILE A 410 -8.83 25.00 -15.76
N SER A 411 -10.02 25.23 -15.21
CA SER A 411 -11.15 24.30 -15.32
C SER A 411 -11.59 24.08 -16.76
N GLU A 412 -11.64 25.15 -17.58
CA GLU A 412 -11.91 25.04 -19.01
C GLU A 412 -10.84 24.25 -19.77
N GLU A 413 -9.56 24.52 -19.48
CA GLU A 413 -8.45 23.79 -20.11
C GLU A 413 -8.43 22.32 -19.71
N LEU A 414 -8.68 22.01 -18.43
CA LEU A 414 -8.81 20.63 -17.95
C LEU A 414 -9.90 19.89 -18.73
N ALA A 415 -11.06 20.51 -18.94
CA ALA A 415 -12.19 19.90 -19.63
C ALA A 415 -11.87 19.50 -21.08
N ARG A 416 -11.03 20.28 -21.78
CA ARG A 416 -10.64 20.02 -23.18
C ARG A 416 -9.62 18.89 -23.34
N ARG A 417 -8.80 18.64 -22.31
CA ARG A 417 -7.65 17.72 -22.40
C ARG A 417 -8.09 16.27 -22.21
N GLN A 418 -7.72 15.41 -23.17
CA GLN A 418 -8.10 13.99 -23.20
C GLN A 418 -7.06 13.05 -22.58
N LEU A 419 -5.83 13.52 -22.39
CA LEU A 419 -4.72 12.73 -21.85
C LEU A 419 -4.17 13.37 -20.58
N ALA A 420 -4.10 12.58 -19.51
CA ALA A 420 -3.42 12.91 -18.27
C ALA A 420 -2.19 12.02 -18.08
N LEU A 421 -1.03 12.62 -17.79
CA LEU A 421 0.20 11.93 -17.41
C LEU A 421 0.31 11.95 -15.89
N VAL A 422 0.21 10.78 -15.27
CA VAL A 422 0.15 10.67 -13.81
C VAL A 422 1.44 10.07 -13.27
N SER A 423 2.10 10.80 -12.38
CA SER A 423 3.30 10.37 -11.65
C SER A 423 3.03 10.36 -10.15
N LEU A 424 3.58 9.38 -9.45
CA LEU A 424 3.73 9.40 -7.99
C LEU A 424 5.05 10.06 -7.57
N ASP A 425 5.01 10.86 -6.51
CA ASP A 425 6.14 11.61 -5.95
C ASP A 425 6.12 11.68 -4.41
N TYR A 426 6.23 10.52 -3.75
CA TYR A 426 6.28 10.40 -2.29
C TYR A 426 6.90 9.04 -1.87
N GLY A 427 7.50 8.98 -0.68
CA GLY A 427 8.08 7.74 -0.14
C GLY A 427 9.03 7.03 -1.12
N ALA A 428 8.77 5.73 -1.38
CA ALA A 428 9.46 4.90 -2.37
C ALA A 428 8.96 5.12 -3.82
N PHE A 429 7.84 5.82 -3.99
CA PHE A 429 7.23 6.10 -5.27
C PHE A 429 7.79 7.41 -5.85
N ARG A 430 8.70 7.27 -6.82
CA ARG A 430 9.17 8.37 -7.64
C ARG A 430 9.20 7.91 -9.08
N SER A 431 8.16 8.27 -9.80
CA SER A 431 7.89 7.75 -11.14
C SER A 431 9.03 8.08 -12.09
N TYR A 432 9.68 7.04 -12.59
CA TYR A 432 10.63 7.19 -13.69
C TYR A 432 9.89 7.52 -14.99
N VAL A 433 8.78 6.83 -15.24
CA VAL A 433 7.88 7.06 -16.37
C VAL A 433 6.48 7.31 -15.83
N PRO A 434 5.76 8.36 -16.27
CA PRO A 434 4.37 8.58 -15.88
C PRO A 434 3.44 7.55 -16.53
N SER A 435 2.31 7.28 -15.88
CA SER A 435 1.23 6.49 -16.48
C SER A 435 0.33 7.37 -17.34
N SER A 436 -0.14 6.83 -18.46
CA SER A 436 -1.03 7.53 -19.40
C SER A 436 -2.50 7.21 -19.11
N PHE A 437 -3.21 8.19 -18.57
CA PHE A 437 -4.63 8.11 -18.26
C PHE A 437 -5.44 8.82 -19.34
N SER A 438 -6.31 8.08 -20.03
CA SER A 438 -7.24 8.66 -21.01
C SER A 438 -8.54 9.07 -20.35
N ARG A 439 -9.07 10.24 -20.70
CA ARG A 439 -10.40 10.66 -20.27
C ARG A 439 -11.46 9.68 -20.79
N VAL A 440 -12.38 9.30 -19.92
CA VAL A 440 -13.52 8.40 -20.22
C VAL A 440 -14.87 9.02 -19.87
N ALA A 441 -14.90 10.14 -19.13
CA ALA A 441 -16.10 10.92 -18.88
C ALA A 441 -15.75 12.43 -18.83
N PRO A 442 -16.72 13.32 -19.15
CA PRO A 442 -16.48 14.76 -19.25
C PRO A 442 -16.29 15.41 -17.87
N SER A 443 -15.92 16.69 -17.87
CA SER A 443 -15.91 17.52 -16.67
C SER A 443 -17.35 17.82 -16.22
N CYS A 444 -17.55 17.87 -14.90
CA CYS A 444 -18.77 18.34 -14.25
C CYS A 444 -18.68 19.83 -13.85
N ALA A 445 -17.66 20.56 -14.32
CA ALA A 445 -17.55 22.00 -14.06
C ALA A 445 -18.75 22.77 -14.66
N PRO A 446 -19.31 23.78 -13.98
CA PRO A 446 -20.47 24.53 -14.47
C PRO A 446 -20.25 25.18 -15.85
N SER A 447 -19.04 25.66 -16.14
CA SER A 447 -18.66 26.21 -17.45
C SER A 447 -18.70 25.19 -18.60
N CYS A 448 -18.81 23.90 -18.27
CA CYS A 448 -18.81 22.79 -19.19
C CYS A 448 -20.15 22.03 -19.19
N ALA A 449 -21.16 22.51 -18.46
CA ALA A 449 -22.47 21.88 -18.40
C ALA A 449 -23.16 21.89 -19.79
N PRO A 450 -23.84 20.81 -20.20
CA PRO A 450 -24.48 20.70 -21.50
C PRO A 450 -25.70 21.64 -21.57
N GLY A 451 -25.45 22.88 -21.96
CA GLY A 451 -26.42 23.95 -22.22
C GLY A 451 -25.85 25.13 -23.01
N LEU A 452 -24.54 25.16 -23.27
CA LEU A 452 -23.85 26.26 -23.97
C LEU A 452 -22.92 25.81 -25.11
N SER A 453 -22.86 24.52 -25.44
CA SER A 453 -22.17 24.04 -26.64
C SER A 453 -22.94 22.89 -27.29
N ASP A 454 -23.20 23.05 -28.58
CA ASP A 454 -23.99 22.16 -29.45
C ASP A 454 -23.25 20.85 -29.82
N HIS A 455 -22.27 20.46 -29.01
CA HIS A 455 -21.46 19.26 -29.22
C HIS A 455 -21.86 18.19 -28.23
N SER A 456 -22.97 17.54 -28.54
CA SER A 456 -23.28 16.17 -28.12
C SER A 456 -22.31 15.18 -28.77
N ASP A 457 -21.00 15.41 -28.61
CA ASP A 457 -19.99 14.49 -29.08
C ASP A 457 -19.86 13.36 -28.06
N GLU A 458 -20.27 12.18 -28.48
CA GLU A 458 -20.10 10.90 -27.79
C GLU A 458 -18.70 10.78 -27.17
N VAL A 459 -18.59 11.03 -25.85
CA VAL A 459 -17.36 10.86 -25.05
C VAL A 459 -16.88 9.38 -25.04
N GLY A 460 -17.63 8.46 -25.64
CA GLY A 460 -17.29 7.05 -25.78
C GLY A 460 -16.41 6.66 -26.97
N ASN A 461 -16.18 7.52 -27.98
CA ASN A 461 -15.60 7.07 -29.26
C ASN A 461 -14.39 7.86 -29.78
N HIS A 462 -13.79 8.74 -28.97
CA HIS A 462 -12.61 9.48 -29.38
C HIS A 462 -11.36 8.58 -29.35
N LYS A 463 -10.93 8.14 -30.54
CA LYS A 463 -9.66 7.41 -30.70
C LYS A 463 -8.51 8.26 -30.18
N MET A 464 -7.78 7.76 -29.19
CA MET A 464 -6.56 8.41 -28.70
C MET A 464 -5.61 8.72 -29.85
N LYS A 465 -5.05 9.94 -29.87
CA LYS A 465 -4.00 10.32 -30.81
C LYS A 465 -2.77 9.43 -30.55
N ALA A 466 -1.98 9.18 -31.59
CA ALA A 466 -0.74 8.43 -31.42
C ALA A 466 0.34 9.24 -30.67
N LYS A 467 0.31 10.57 -30.78
CA LYS A 467 1.28 11.49 -30.18
C LYS A 467 0.58 12.75 -29.71
N TYR A 468 1.06 13.31 -28.60
CA TYR A 468 0.56 14.52 -27.98
C TYR A 468 1.73 15.48 -27.72
N ARG A 469 1.56 16.76 -28.06
CA ARG A 469 2.47 17.85 -27.65
C ARG A 469 2.19 18.27 -26.21
N ALA A 470 3.10 19.05 -25.62
CA ALA A 470 2.99 19.52 -24.23
C ALA A 470 1.65 20.21 -23.91
N HIS A 471 1.13 21.01 -24.85
CA HIS A 471 -0.15 21.70 -24.72
C HIS A 471 -1.38 20.84 -25.10
N GLU A 472 -1.24 19.54 -25.32
CA GLU A 472 -2.37 18.65 -25.61
C GLU A 472 -2.68 17.66 -24.48
N TYR A 473 -1.84 17.65 -23.42
CA TYR A 473 -2.03 16.81 -22.25
C TYR A 473 -1.91 17.62 -20.95
N ILE A 474 -2.26 17.00 -19.83
CA ILE A 474 -2.08 17.52 -18.47
C ILE A 474 -1.17 16.59 -17.67
N SER A 475 -0.37 17.14 -16.77
CA SER A 475 0.53 16.34 -15.92
C SER A 475 0.13 16.44 -14.46
N PHE A 476 0.18 15.32 -13.74
CA PHE A 476 -0.11 15.26 -12.32
C PHE A 476 1.05 14.63 -11.55
N ALA A 477 1.46 15.28 -10.47
CA ALA A 477 2.33 14.70 -9.45
C ALA A 477 1.51 14.38 -8.20
N LEU A 478 1.11 13.11 -8.07
CA LEU A 478 0.41 12.59 -6.91
C LEU A 478 1.34 12.50 -5.70
N LYS A 479 0.85 12.99 -4.55
CA LYS A 479 1.55 13.01 -3.27
C LYS A 479 1.04 11.88 -2.36
N GLU A 480 1.53 11.85 -1.12
CA GLU A 480 1.15 10.82 -0.16
C GLU A 480 -0.38 10.79 0.03
N PRO A 481 -1.02 9.60 0.02
CA PRO A 481 -2.48 9.53 0.03
C PRO A 481 -3.08 10.09 1.33
N LEU A 482 -4.22 10.77 1.20
CA LEU A 482 -5.01 11.27 2.33
C LEU A 482 -5.66 10.13 3.11
N GLY A 483 -5.97 9.03 2.42
CA GLY A 483 -6.62 7.86 3.00
C GLY A 483 -6.91 6.77 1.98
N ARG A 484 -7.31 5.61 2.49
CA ARG A 484 -7.84 4.48 1.71
C ARG A 484 -9.24 4.16 2.22
N GLY A 485 -10.24 4.39 1.37
CA GLY A 485 -11.65 4.11 1.64
C GLY A 485 -12.15 2.86 0.92
N ALA A 486 -13.47 2.61 1.01
CA ALA A 486 -14.13 1.49 0.34
C ALA A 486 -14.03 1.61 -1.19
N VAL A 487 -14.16 2.82 -1.72
CA VAL A 487 -14.13 3.13 -3.17
C VAL A 487 -12.71 3.10 -3.76
N GLY A 488 -11.68 3.38 -2.96
CA GLY A 488 -10.35 3.55 -3.51
C GLY A 488 -9.34 4.26 -2.61
N VAL A 489 -8.29 4.78 -3.23
CA VAL A 489 -7.24 5.57 -2.56
C VAL A 489 -7.29 7.00 -3.07
N VAL A 490 -7.31 7.96 -2.15
CA VAL A 490 -7.38 9.40 -2.47
C VAL A 490 -6.00 10.01 -2.32
N HIS A 491 -5.52 10.68 -3.37
CA HIS A 491 -4.23 11.36 -3.43
C HIS A 491 -4.41 12.86 -3.63
N PRO A 492 -3.69 13.72 -2.88
CA PRO A 492 -3.42 15.08 -3.31
C PRO A 492 -2.60 15.03 -4.60
N ALA A 493 -2.84 15.97 -5.51
CA ALA A 493 -2.26 16.00 -6.84
C ALA A 493 -1.90 17.43 -7.22
N THR A 494 -0.62 17.67 -7.52
CA THR A 494 -0.21 18.94 -8.12
C THR A 494 -0.34 18.84 -9.63
N LEU A 495 -1.18 19.69 -10.22
CA LEU A 495 -1.34 19.86 -11.67
C LEU A 495 -0.19 20.69 -12.24
N GLU A 496 0.30 20.29 -13.40
CA GLU A 496 1.11 21.11 -14.30
C GLU A 496 0.44 21.09 -15.69
N LEU A 497 -0.11 22.24 -16.09
CA LEU A 497 -0.78 22.46 -17.36
C LEU A 497 0.08 23.42 -18.21
N VAL A 498 0.45 22.99 -19.40
CA VAL A 498 1.15 23.85 -20.38
C VAL A 498 0.14 24.34 -21.41
N LEU A 499 0.07 25.65 -21.62
CA LEU A 499 -0.78 26.27 -22.65
C LEU A 499 -0.06 26.35 -24.00
N GLU A 500 -0.79 26.65 -25.07
CA GLU A 500 -0.20 26.86 -26.41
C GLU A 500 0.80 28.01 -26.44
N SER A 501 0.58 29.03 -25.60
CA SER A 501 1.50 30.16 -25.38
C SER A 501 2.84 29.74 -24.76
N GLY A 502 2.93 28.53 -24.20
CA GLY A 502 4.06 28.06 -23.39
C GLY A 502 3.96 28.44 -21.91
N GLU A 503 2.94 29.21 -21.51
CA GLU A 503 2.61 29.50 -20.11
C GLU A 503 2.33 28.19 -19.35
N ILE A 504 2.88 28.08 -18.15
CA ILE A 504 2.67 26.93 -17.26
C ILE A 504 1.76 27.38 -16.11
N MET A 505 0.64 26.69 -15.95
CA MET A 505 -0.28 26.87 -14.84
C MET A 505 -0.19 25.67 -13.90
N THR A 506 -0.26 25.94 -12.59
CA THR A 506 -0.22 24.92 -11.55
C THR A 506 -1.37 25.09 -10.58
N GLN A 507 -1.94 23.99 -10.12
CA GLN A 507 -3.02 23.99 -9.14
C GLN A 507 -3.00 22.69 -8.34
N ASP A 508 -3.32 22.76 -7.05
CA ASP A 508 -3.53 21.57 -6.25
C ASP A 508 -4.98 21.05 -6.41
N LEU A 509 -5.07 19.75 -6.65
CA LEU A 509 -6.27 19.00 -6.94
C LEU A 509 -6.24 17.67 -6.19
N THR A 510 -7.31 16.89 -6.31
CA THR A 510 -7.43 15.57 -5.70
C THR A 510 -7.70 14.49 -6.75
N PHE A 511 -7.06 13.33 -6.57
CA PHE A 511 -7.20 12.15 -7.43
C PHE A 511 -7.71 10.96 -6.60
N LYS A 512 -8.91 10.46 -6.89
CA LYS A 512 -9.47 9.24 -6.29
C LYS A 512 -9.24 8.06 -7.24
N LEU A 513 -8.44 7.08 -6.84
CA LEU A 513 -8.03 5.92 -7.64
C LEU A 513 -8.74 4.64 -7.20
N ALA A 514 -9.37 3.95 -8.14
CA ALA A 514 -10.05 2.66 -7.96
C ALA A 514 -9.34 1.54 -8.72
N PHE A 515 -9.14 0.39 -8.07
CA PHE A 515 -8.31 -0.71 -8.58
C PHE A 515 -9.07 -2.02 -8.81
N SER A 516 -10.02 -2.36 -7.94
CA SER A 516 -10.86 -3.56 -8.09
C SER A 516 -12.11 -3.26 -8.93
N ALA A 517 -12.79 -4.30 -9.42
CA ALA A 517 -14.05 -4.12 -10.16
C ALA A 517 -15.13 -3.42 -9.32
N GLU A 518 -15.30 -3.84 -8.07
CA GLU A 518 -16.24 -3.24 -7.11
C GLU A 518 -15.88 -1.76 -6.83
N GLN A 519 -14.59 -1.45 -6.62
CA GLN A 519 -14.12 -0.09 -6.43
C GLN A 519 -14.41 0.78 -7.66
N MET A 520 -14.17 0.26 -8.86
CA MET A 520 -14.42 0.97 -10.10
C MET A 520 -15.91 1.23 -10.33
N GLU A 521 -16.78 0.28 -9.97
CA GLU A 521 -18.24 0.44 -10.03
C GLU A 521 -18.72 1.53 -9.08
N LYS A 522 -18.29 1.49 -7.81
CA LYS A 522 -18.60 2.53 -6.81
C LYS A 522 -18.10 3.91 -7.24
N LEU A 523 -16.87 4.01 -7.75
CA LEU A 523 -16.30 5.28 -8.22
C LEU A 523 -17.04 5.84 -9.44
N TYR A 524 -17.53 4.95 -10.32
CA TYR A 524 -18.33 5.35 -11.47
C TYR A 524 -19.73 5.83 -11.05
N HIS A 525 -20.38 5.13 -10.11
CA HIS A 525 -21.64 5.56 -9.53
C HIS A 525 -21.53 6.93 -8.86
N GLU A 526 -20.52 7.13 -8.01
CA GLU A 526 -20.22 8.43 -7.38
C GLU A 526 -20.06 9.55 -8.42
N PHE A 527 -19.32 9.30 -9.49
CA PHE A 527 -19.19 10.25 -10.60
C PHE A 527 -20.54 10.60 -11.24
N GLN A 528 -21.43 9.62 -11.43
CA GLN A 528 -22.76 9.87 -12.01
C GLN A 528 -23.60 10.77 -11.10
N ILE A 529 -23.49 10.63 -9.78
CA ILE A 529 -24.15 11.50 -8.81
C ILE A 529 -23.62 12.93 -8.92
N TYR A 530 -22.30 13.12 -8.96
CA TYR A 530 -21.70 14.44 -9.19
C TYR A 530 -22.16 15.07 -10.53
N GLN A 531 -22.28 14.26 -11.59
CA GLN A 531 -22.76 14.72 -12.88
C GLN A 531 -24.24 15.13 -12.87
N GLN A 532 -25.07 14.47 -12.05
CA GLN A 532 -26.47 14.87 -11.86
C GLN A 532 -26.56 16.18 -11.07
N LEU A 533 -25.83 16.28 -9.95
CA LEU A 533 -25.80 17.48 -9.11
C LEU A 533 -25.29 18.70 -9.90
N SER A 534 -24.25 18.55 -10.72
CA SER A 534 -23.68 19.66 -11.48
C SER A 534 -24.61 20.23 -12.57
N LYS A 535 -25.70 19.54 -12.91
CA LYS A 535 -26.69 20.01 -13.89
C LYS A 535 -27.84 20.79 -13.24
N GLN A 536 -27.96 20.73 -11.91
CA GLN A 536 -29.03 21.39 -11.17
C GLN A 536 -28.57 22.77 -10.73
N GLU A 537 -29.43 23.78 -10.90
CA GLU A 537 -29.15 25.12 -10.41
C GLU A 537 -29.28 25.20 -8.89
N GLY A 538 -28.41 25.98 -8.25
CA GLY A 538 -28.47 26.23 -6.80
C GLY A 538 -27.92 25.13 -5.91
N VAL A 539 -27.30 24.08 -6.48
CA VAL A 539 -26.52 23.12 -5.70
C VAL A 539 -25.20 23.76 -5.27
N GLU A 540 -24.91 23.70 -3.98
CA GLU A 540 -23.71 24.28 -3.37
C GLU A 540 -23.04 23.30 -2.40
N GLY A 541 -21.82 23.62 -1.96
CA GLY A 541 -21.09 22.81 -1.00
C GLY A 541 -20.70 21.42 -1.51
N ILE A 542 -20.47 21.27 -2.81
CA ILE A 542 -19.88 20.08 -3.43
C ILE A 542 -18.62 20.46 -4.20
N VAL A 543 -17.63 19.57 -4.20
CA VAL A 543 -16.39 19.79 -4.96
C VAL A 543 -16.64 19.63 -6.46
N THR A 544 -15.95 20.41 -7.29
CA THR A 544 -16.02 20.24 -8.75
C THR A 544 -15.26 18.99 -9.17
N VAL A 545 -15.92 18.13 -9.94
CA VAL A 545 -15.29 16.96 -10.58
C VAL A 545 -14.88 17.32 -12.00
N HIS A 546 -13.58 17.25 -12.30
CA HIS A 546 -13.02 17.60 -13.62
C HIS A 546 -13.04 16.44 -14.62
N GLY A 547 -13.53 15.27 -14.19
CA GLY A 547 -13.91 14.12 -15.01
C GLY A 547 -13.26 12.80 -14.61
N LEU A 548 -13.63 11.73 -15.32
CA LEU A 548 -13.06 10.40 -15.14
C LEU A 548 -11.96 10.12 -16.15
N PHE A 549 -10.93 9.43 -15.68
CA PHE A 549 -9.81 8.96 -16.47
C PHE A 549 -9.52 7.49 -16.20
N LYS A 550 -8.97 6.81 -17.19
CA LYS A 550 -8.61 5.39 -17.10
C LYS A 550 -7.20 5.15 -17.60
N ASP A 551 -6.39 4.49 -16.78
CA ASP A 551 -5.09 3.98 -17.22
C ASP A 551 -5.31 2.73 -18.08
N GLN A 552 -4.74 2.74 -19.28
CA GLN A 552 -4.88 1.64 -20.22
C GLN A 552 -4.06 0.41 -19.83
N GLU A 553 -3.01 0.60 -19.05
CA GLU A 553 -2.05 -0.45 -18.71
C GLU A 553 -2.49 -1.23 -17.46
N SER A 554 -2.76 -0.52 -16.36
CA SER A 554 -3.22 -1.14 -15.10
C SER A 554 -4.74 -1.27 -15.00
N ARG A 555 -5.51 -0.63 -15.90
CA ARG A 555 -6.98 -0.50 -15.85
C ARG A 555 -7.51 0.29 -14.65
N THR A 556 -6.64 0.99 -13.93
CA THR A 556 -7.02 1.84 -12.80
C THR A 556 -7.94 2.95 -13.29
N LEU A 557 -9.11 3.09 -12.64
CA LEU A 557 -10.02 4.21 -12.87
C LEU A 557 -9.67 5.33 -11.90
N ALA A 558 -9.74 6.57 -12.37
CA ALA A 558 -9.42 7.74 -11.59
C ALA A 558 -10.50 8.80 -11.76
N MET A 559 -10.91 9.43 -10.65
CA MET A 559 -11.72 10.63 -10.65
C MET A 559 -10.87 11.82 -10.22
N LEU A 560 -10.83 12.86 -11.06
CA LEU A 560 -10.13 14.11 -10.79
C LEU A 560 -11.11 15.12 -10.19
N MET A 561 -10.75 15.70 -9.04
CA MET A 561 -11.62 16.59 -8.26
C MET A 561 -10.83 17.84 -7.84
N SER A 562 -11.52 18.95 -7.62
CA SER A 562 -10.94 20.10 -6.91
C SER A 562 -10.54 19.71 -5.48
N ASP A 563 -9.58 20.43 -4.90
CA ASP A 563 -9.26 20.30 -3.49
C ASP A 563 -10.39 20.89 -2.64
N GLY A 564 -10.98 20.07 -1.77
CA GLY A 564 -12.04 20.46 -0.83
C GLY A 564 -11.51 20.80 0.57
N GLY A 565 -10.20 20.71 0.81
CA GLY A 565 -9.59 20.97 2.10
C GLY A 565 -9.53 19.74 3.01
N VAL A 566 -9.62 19.98 4.32
CA VAL A 566 -9.39 18.96 5.36
C VAL A 566 -10.74 18.47 5.91
N SER A 567 -10.86 17.16 6.13
CA SER A 567 -12.08 16.60 6.75
C SER A 567 -12.21 17.00 8.22
N LEU A 568 -13.44 17.13 8.70
CA LEU A 568 -13.70 17.43 10.12
C LEU A 568 -13.05 16.38 11.03
N ARG A 569 -13.09 15.10 10.66
CA ARG A 569 -12.39 14.02 11.41
C ARG A 569 -10.90 14.30 11.53
N ARG A 570 -10.24 14.57 10.41
CA ARG A 570 -8.79 14.78 10.36
C ARG A 570 -8.39 16.05 11.11
N ARG A 571 -9.15 17.12 10.94
CA ARG A 571 -8.96 18.39 11.65
C ARG A 571 -8.93 18.19 13.17
N GLU A 572 -9.86 17.40 13.71
CA GLU A 572 -9.95 17.18 15.16
C GLU A 572 -8.89 16.21 15.68
N MET A 573 -8.52 15.21 14.88
CA MET A 573 -7.36 14.37 15.15
C MET A 573 -6.07 15.21 15.26
N GLU A 574 -5.88 16.18 14.36
CA GLU A 574 -4.71 17.08 14.36
C GLU A 574 -4.74 18.08 15.52
N ARG A 575 -5.91 18.56 15.94
CA ARG A 575 -6.07 19.52 17.05
C ARG A 575 -5.94 18.90 18.43
N SER A 576 -6.55 17.73 18.65
CA SER A 576 -6.76 17.18 19.99
C SER A 576 -6.17 15.77 20.19
N GLY A 577 -5.82 15.08 19.10
CA GLY A 577 -5.43 13.67 19.12
C GLY A 577 -6.60 12.69 19.32
N ASP A 578 -7.83 13.20 19.48
CA ASP A 578 -9.07 12.44 19.50
C ASP A 578 -9.95 12.87 18.32
N ALA A 579 -10.52 11.89 17.63
CA ALA A 579 -11.37 12.12 16.47
C ALA A 579 -12.75 11.48 16.63
N VAL A 580 -13.14 11.06 17.85
CA VAL A 580 -14.44 10.42 18.10
C VAL A 580 -15.60 11.38 17.78
N GLN A 581 -15.49 12.63 18.22
CA GLN A 581 -16.46 13.70 17.93
C GLN A 581 -15.76 14.87 17.25
N VAL A 582 -16.56 15.76 16.65
CA VAL A 582 -16.04 16.97 16.02
C VAL A 582 -16.65 18.23 16.59
N VAL A 583 -15.90 19.34 16.49
CA VAL A 583 -16.34 20.68 16.87
C VAL A 583 -16.45 21.51 15.60
N THR A 584 -17.59 22.18 15.43
CA THR A 584 -17.85 23.10 14.31
C THR A 584 -18.36 24.45 14.80
N THR A 585 -18.10 25.51 14.05
CA THR A 585 -18.68 26.83 14.34
C THR A 585 -20.15 26.90 13.92
N SER A 586 -20.86 27.94 14.35
CA SER A 586 -22.24 28.18 13.93
C SER A 586 -22.34 28.40 12.41
N GLU A 587 -21.37 29.09 11.83
CA GLU A 587 -21.28 29.38 10.39
C GLU A 587 -21.00 28.11 9.58
N GLU A 588 -20.08 27.26 10.05
CA GLU A 588 -19.83 25.94 9.44
C GLU A 588 -21.09 25.08 9.49
N LYS A 589 -21.76 25.04 10.64
CA LYS A 589 -22.99 24.27 10.82
C LYS A 589 -24.08 24.72 9.85
N GLU A 590 -24.32 26.02 9.76
CA GLU A 590 -25.32 26.57 8.83
C GLU A 590 -24.96 26.24 7.38
N SER A 591 -23.68 26.36 7.02
CA SER A 591 -23.21 26.10 5.65
C SER A 591 -23.35 24.63 5.26
N PHE A 592 -23.02 23.68 6.14
CA PHE A 592 -23.22 22.24 5.89
C PHE A 592 -24.69 21.87 5.75
N LEU A 593 -25.56 22.45 6.58
CA LEU A 593 -27.00 22.25 6.48
C LEU A 593 -27.55 22.84 5.17
N ARG A 594 -27.06 24.01 4.74
CA ARG A 594 -27.45 24.63 3.47
C ARG A 594 -27.04 23.78 2.27
N ALA A 595 -25.80 23.29 2.28
CA ALA A 595 -25.27 22.36 1.28
C ALA A 595 -26.11 21.07 1.19
N LEU A 596 -26.36 20.41 2.33
CA LEU A 596 -27.16 19.18 2.38
C LEU A 596 -28.59 19.40 1.85
N ASN A 597 -29.25 20.49 2.27
CA ASN A 597 -30.58 20.83 1.76
C ASN A 597 -30.59 21.12 0.25
N SER A 598 -29.50 21.67 -0.31
CA SER A 598 -29.38 21.87 -1.75
C SER A 598 -29.26 20.54 -2.51
N ILE A 599 -28.52 19.58 -1.94
CA ILE A 599 -28.39 18.21 -2.47
C ILE A 599 -29.74 17.49 -2.44
N HIS A 600 -30.48 17.58 -1.33
CA HIS A 600 -31.83 17.00 -1.22
C HIS A 600 -32.81 17.61 -2.22
N ARG A 601 -32.78 18.94 -2.41
CA ARG A 601 -33.59 19.63 -3.42
C ARG A 601 -33.26 19.21 -4.85
N ALA A 602 -32.01 18.81 -5.11
CA ALA A 602 -31.58 18.22 -6.38
C ALA A 602 -32.04 16.77 -6.58
N GLY A 603 -32.79 16.19 -5.63
CA GLY A 603 -33.34 14.84 -5.73
C GLY A 603 -32.35 13.74 -5.36
N ILE A 604 -31.30 14.07 -4.58
CA ILE A 604 -30.26 13.12 -4.18
C ILE A 604 -30.18 13.04 -2.64
N ARG A 605 -30.03 11.82 -2.12
CA ARG A 605 -29.77 11.51 -0.72
C ARG A 605 -28.37 10.92 -0.59
N HIS A 606 -27.60 11.30 0.44
CA HIS A 606 -26.16 10.97 0.50
C HIS A 606 -25.84 9.57 1.04
N HIS A 607 -26.56 9.14 2.07
CA HIS A 607 -26.46 7.88 2.82
C HIS A 607 -25.22 7.66 3.67
N ASP A 608 -24.27 8.58 3.71
CA ASP A 608 -23.03 8.38 4.48
C ASP A 608 -22.56 9.70 5.09
N ILE A 609 -23.45 10.33 5.86
CA ILE A 609 -23.17 11.57 6.56
C ILE A 609 -22.34 11.25 7.81
N ARG A 610 -21.04 11.56 7.72
CA ARG A 610 -20.05 11.35 8.78
C ARG A 610 -18.95 12.40 8.68
N ALA A 611 -18.25 12.66 9.78
CA ALA A 611 -17.17 13.65 9.84
C ALA A 611 -16.01 13.43 8.85
N ASP A 612 -15.86 12.21 8.33
CA ASP A 612 -14.87 11.87 7.30
C ASP A 612 -15.22 12.46 5.93
N ASN A 613 -16.51 12.66 5.65
CA ASN A 613 -17.08 13.09 4.37
C ASN A 613 -17.44 14.59 4.33
N LEU A 614 -17.14 15.32 5.41
CA LEU A 614 -17.38 16.76 5.56
C LEU A 614 -16.03 17.48 5.57
N LEU A 615 -15.76 18.29 4.55
CA LEU A 615 -14.50 19.01 4.40
C LEU A 615 -14.67 20.51 4.64
N VAL A 616 -13.60 21.15 5.10
CA VAL A 616 -13.47 22.61 5.18
C VAL A 616 -12.12 23.01 4.59
N ASN A 617 -12.13 23.98 3.67
CA ASN A 617 -10.90 24.52 3.10
C ASN A 617 -10.36 25.74 3.87
N SER A 618 -9.21 26.26 3.45
CA SER A 618 -8.57 27.42 4.08
C SER A 618 -9.40 28.70 4.04
N ASP A 619 -10.33 28.80 3.10
CA ASP A 619 -11.21 29.96 2.91
C ASP A 619 -12.50 29.85 3.74
N GLY A 620 -12.65 28.78 4.53
CA GLY A 620 -13.85 28.52 5.33
C GLY A 620 -15.03 27.99 4.53
N GLN A 621 -14.83 27.64 3.26
CA GLN A 621 -15.87 26.97 2.46
C GLN A 621 -15.99 25.52 2.89
N VAL A 622 -17.23 25.04 2.92
CA VAL A 622 -17.56 23.67 3.33
C VAL A 622 -17.90 22.81 2.11
N PHE A 623 -17.54 21.53 2.16
CA PHE A 623 -17.86 20.59 1.10
C PHE A 623 -18.35 19.25 1.66
N ILE A 624 -19.35 18.68 1.02
CA ILE A 624 -19.83 17.31 1.22
C ILE A 624 -19.28 16.45 0.08
N ILE A 625 -18.65 15.32 0.43
CA ILE A 625 -17.96 14.41 -0.52
C ILE A 625 -18.34 12.95 -0.27
N ASP A 626 -17.92 12.06 -1.18
CA ASP A 626 -18.10 10.61 -1.10
C ASP A 626 -19.55 10.15 -1.31
N PHE A 627 -20.07 10.40 -2.51
CA PHE A 627 -21.42 10.01 -2.93
C PHE A 627 -21.52 8.56 -3.43
N ASP A 628 -20.65 7.66 -2.97
CA ASP A 628 -20.63 6.27 -3.45
C ASP A 628 -21.83 5.44 -2.99
N CYS A 629 -22.46 5.85 -1.88
CA CYS A 629 -23.67 5.25 -1.33
C CYS A 629 -24.95 6.03 -1.65
N ALA A 630 -24.83 7.16 -2.36
CA ALA A 630 -25.94 8.06 -2.62
C ALA A 630 -27.00 7.45 -3.55
N ASP A 631 -28.26 7.83 -3.36
CA ASP A 631 -29.39 7.40 -4.18
C ASP A 631 -30.36 8.54 -4.50
N ASN A 632 -31.39 8.24 -5.27
CA ASN A 632 -32.42 9.20 -5.68
C ASN A 632 -33.70 9.10 -4.83
N ASN A 633 -33.64 8.46 -3.65
CA ASN A 633 -34.80 8.22 -2.79
C ASN A 633 -34.97 9.34 -1.76
N VAL A 634 -35.61 10.42 -2.19
CA VAL A 634 -35.79 11.65 -1.39
C VAL A 634 -37.21 11.73 -0.82
N TYR A 635 -37.59 10.76 0.02
CA TYR A 635 -38.83 10.83 0.80
C TYR A 635 -38.61 11.70 2.05
N ASP A 636 -39.63 12.45 2.47
CA ASP A 636 -39.53 13.42 3.57
C ASP A 636 -38.96 12.82 4.86
N ASP A 637 -39.38 11.60 5.24
CA ASP A 637 -38.88 10.90 6.43
C ASP A 637 -37.38 10.56 6.34
N LYS A 638 -36.89 10.27 5.13
CA LYS A 638 -35.49 9.92 4.87
C LYS A 638 -34.58 11.13 4.85
N VAL A 639 -35.06 12.23 4.26
CA VAL A 639 -34.34 13.52 4.27
C VAL A 639 -34.22 14.05 5.69
N GLU A 640 -35.31 14.01 6.46
CA GLU A 640 -35.31 14.42 7.86
C GLU A 640 -34.30 13.59 8.67
N GLN A 641 -34.23 12.28 8.43
CA GLN A 641 -33.24 11.41 9.09
C GLN A 641 -31.79 11.84 8.78
N GLU A 642 -31.46 12.20 7.54
CA GLU A 642 -30.12 12.71 7.19
C GLU A 642 -29.82 14.05 7.84
N ILE A 643 -30.80 14.95 7.92
CA ILE A 643 -30.65 16.25 8.60
C ILE A 643 -30.40 16.04 10.09
N VAL A 644 -31.11 15.10 10.74
CA VAL A 644 -30.87 14.72 12.13
C VAL A 644 -29.46 14.15 12.31
N CYS A 645 -29.03 13.28 11.38
CA CYS A 645 -27.67 12.73 11.38
C CYS A 645 -26.60 13.83 11.25
N MET A 646 -26.78 14.75 10.30
CA MET A 646 -25.90 15.91 10.09
C MET A 646 -25.79 16.76 11.36
N ASN A 647 -26.90 17.10 11.99
CA ASN A 647 -26.88 17.84 13.25
C ASN A 647 -26.15 17.07 14.37
N ALA A 648 -26.35 15.76 14.47
CA ALA A 648 -25.63 14.95 15.45
C ALA A 648 -24.11 14.96 15.22
N VAL A 649 -23.64 14.92 13.97
CA VAL A 649 -22.21 15.05 13.63
C VAL A 649 -21.69 16.44 14.04
N LEU A 650 -22.35 17.50 13.61
CA LEU A 650 -21.90 18.88 13.82
C LEU A 650 -21.96 19.32 15.29
N GLU A 651 -22.81 18.70 16.10
CA GLU A 651 -22.91 18.96 17.54
C GLU A 651 -22.05 18.02 18.41
N GLY A 652 -21.26 17.14 17.80
CA GLY A 652 -20.41 16.19 18.53
C GLY A 652 -21.21 15.15 19.32
N ARG A 653 -22.39 14.76 18.83
CA ARG A 653 -23.29 13.74 19.41
C ARG A 653 -23.43 12.49 18.53
N TYR A 654 -22.59 12.34 17.51
CA TYR A 654 -22.75 11.29 16.50
C TYR A 654 -22.33 9.93 17.03
N GLN A 655 -23.15 8.92 16.75
CA GLN A 655 -22.86 7.52 16.99
C GLN A 655 -23.26 6.73 15.76
N GLU A 656 -22.27 6.17 15.05
CA GLU A 656 -22.45 5.48 13.75
C GLU A 656 -23.58 4.45 13.79
N LYS A 657 -23.64 3.64 14.87
CA LYS A 657 -24.66 2.61 15.10
C LYS A 657 -26.11 3.11 15.14
N ASN A 658 -26.34 4.40 15.42
CA ASN A 658 -27.69 4.96 15.53
C ASN A 658 -28.27 5.34 14.16
N TYR A 659 -27.43 5.46 13.13
CA TYR A 659 -27.82 5.95 11.81
C TYR A 659 -27.55 4.92 10.70
N TYR A 660 -26.55 4.06 10.89
CA TYR A 660 -26.14 3.04 9.94
C TYR A 660 -25.98 1.69 10.66
N PRO A 661 -26.99 0.79 10.61
CA PRO A 661 -26.99 -0.49 11.31
C PRO A 661 -26.09 -1.56 10.66
#